data_AF-A0A224APR6-F1
#
_entry.id   AF-A0A224APR6-F1
#
_cell.length_a   1.000
_cell.length_b   1.000
_cell.length_c   1.000
_cell.angle_alpha   90.00
_cell.angle_beta   90.00
_cell.angle_gamma   90.00
#
_symmetry.space_group_name_H-M   'P 1'
#
loop_
_entity.id
_entity.type
_entity.pdbx_description
1 polymer ?
#
loop_
_entity_poly.entity_id
_entity_poly.type
_entity_poly.pdbx_seq_one_letter_code
_entity_poly.pdbx_strand_id
1 'polypeptide(L)'
;MFERFTEKALRVILLAQEESRRTGHNFVGTEQIVLGLIGEGTGIGSRALRNADVKLSDARREVDRLIGRGTGFVSVEIPFTPRAKSILEQSLQQARAFTHSYIGTEHLLLALLEDEEGVAAQLLLNLKVDLGKVRRILLQEIGELADAASVIIKRREEEIERKIQEIIENDRKRAAQAAEDESERKAKIEDFKRRMSAKMPDLDLEAIFRDTEVKKQEIREEIREQLRARFDTEDFRDFFVKELDDIFEEEKSEEVMIVVDTPVLNEFSTNLSAMVEDGSVDPVIGREKEVERVTQILSRRRKNNPILIGEPGVGKTAVAEGLALRIANQEITQGLANREVAVLDVGLLIAGTKYRGEFEERIKRIMEEIKRKKTMILVIDEIHTIIGAGSAEGSLDAANILKPALSRGELQCIGATTLDEYRTIEKDPALARRFQPVYVDEPSPAETLTILQGLRTSYEGFHNVRIPDFTLKRSIELSTGYIKDRFLPDKAIDLVDEASARVKITRVSSDDPEVKVHEKDLQRILADKDRALRGQDFELAMEIRDAEMTLRTRITAMIKNLETTKEGELEYQKVLPAVHEEHIADIISSWTGIPLNKLGAAEADKLIRMERELHQRVIGQEEAVTKISNAVKRSRVGISNPDRPIASFLFCGPTGVGKTELTKALGDYFFGSADTIVRLDMSEYMEKHTVARLIGSPPGYVGYNEGGQLTEAVRRRPFSLVLFDEVEKAHPDIFNLLLQVLDDGRLTDSQGKVIDFTNTIIVMTSNLGSKHLDSHFNKNVSIIDNESEKSDSNTIDSSFDEYKAPTFFWEDYKEFVKQDVKEKELTLAEINSSDAEYDAEMKQQLEKDIEKYYQEYEKQELEDEKFKELDAKIALDDEDEAEDDEVRNLVLGEVKSFFRPEFVNRIDDIIVFHPLRKSDVTQILEILINQLSKRLRKKNVVLHIDDDAKQILIDEGFDPAMGARPLRRSIQQNIENQAAQAVLETPVKTIRSLLLAVRHPYYLDIKPGQSKIKLYVFPLPSFILNKFNKDIISNIYNEKAVGFYANIVKGWLKEGGPYIEKRLGRYYEYDTSFCEIPVQENLAVEYAIHKAKRPVTREEIIGKGPRPDWKEPEEDDW
;
A
#
# COMPACT_ATOMS: atom_id res chain seq x y z
N MET A 1 -20.89 -8.95 -16.42
CA MET A 1 -21.71 -10.05 -15.83
C MET A 1 -21.75 -11.28 -16.73
N PHE A 2 -21.93 -11.15 -18.05
CA PHE A 2 -22.24 -12.28 -18.93
C PHE A 2 -21.04 -12.98 -19.61
N GLU A 3 -19.80 -12.54 -19.36
CA GLU A 3 -18.58 -13.07 -20.00
C GLU A 3 -18.32 -14.56 -19.73
N ARG A 4 -18.90 -15.12 -18.66
CA ARG A 4 -18.75 -16.52 -18.27
C ARG A 4 -19.92 -17.41 -18.69
N PHE A 5 -20.85 -16.92 -19.53
CA PHE A 5 -22.01 -17.69 -19.97
C PHE A 5 -21.69 -18.40 -21.29
N THR A 6 -22.17 -19.65 -21.42
CA THR A 6 -22.15 -20.36 -22.71
C THR A 6 -23.10 -19.68 -23.71
N GLU A 7 -22.88 -19.88 -25.01
CA GLU A 7 -23.76 -19.31 -26.06
C GLU A 7 -25.24 -19.70 -25.85
N LYS A 8 -25.52 -20.92 -25.39
CA LYS A 8 -26.88 -21.38 -25.08
C LYS A 8 -27.46 -20.67 -23.86
N ALA A 9 -26.67 -20.44 -22.83
CA ALA A 9 -27.11 -19.70 -21.65
C ALA A 9 -27.34 -18.21 -21.96
N LEU A 10 -26.53 -17.60 -22.82
CA LEU A 10 -26.77 -16.26 -23.35
C LEU A 10 -28.07 -16.19 -24.17
N ARG A 11 -28.34 -17.23 -24.98
CA ARG A 11 -29.58 -17.33 -25.76
C ARG A 11 -30.82 -17.40 -24.87
N VAL A 12 -30.75 -18.13 -23.75
CA VAL A 12 -31.82 -18.17 -22.73
C VAL A 12 -32.13 -16.77 -22.20
N ILE A 13 -31.11 -15.97 -21.90
CA ILE A 13 -31.27 -14.60 -21.38
C ILE A 13 -31.93 -13.68 -22.43
N LEU A 14 -31.50 -13.77 -23.69
CA LEU A 14 -32.09 -13.00 -24.78
C LEU A 14 -33.58 -13.36 -24.98
N LEU A 15 -33.90 -14.64 -24.95
CA LEU A 15 -35.29 -15.11 -25.05
C LEU A 15 -36.13 -14.68 -23.85
N ALA A 16 -35.56 -14.63 -22.64
CA ALA A 16 -36.24 -14.11 -21.46
C ALA A 16 -36.59 -12.60 -21.61
N GLN A 17 -35.67 -11.82 -22.19
CA GLN A 17 -35.93 -10.41 -22.51
C GLN A 17 -37.02 -10.26 -23.57
N GLU A 18 -37.03 -11.10 -24.62
CA GLU A 18 -38.08 -11.13 -25.63
C GLU A 18 -39.46 -11.48 -25.03
N GLU A 19 -39.53 -12.42 -24.09
CA GLU A 19 -40.77 -12.75 -23.38
C GLU A 19 -41.27 -11.61 -22.50
N SER A 20 -40.36 -10.87 -21.86
CA SER A 20 -40.68 -9.65 -21.12
C SER A 20 -41.25 -8.56 -22.06
N ARG A 21 -40.67 -8.38 -23.25
CA ARG A 21 -41.23 -7.50 -24.30
C ARG A 21 -42.61 -7.93 -24.76
N ARG A 22 -42.80 -9.23 -25.02
CA ARG A 22 -44.07 -9.79 -25.50
C ARG A 22 -45.21 -9.58 -24.52
N THR A 23 -44.91 -9.67 -23.23
CA THR A 23 -45.87 -9.50 -22.14
C THR A 23 -46.04 -8.04 -21.70
N GLY A 24 -45.20 -7.13 -22.21
CA GLY A 24 -45.23 -5.71 -21.92
C GLY A 24 -44.64 -5.34 -20.56
N HIS A 25 -43.81 -6.22 -19.97
CA HIS A 25 -43.13 -5.96 -18.70
C HIS A 25 -41.82 -5.21 -18.92
N ASN A 26 -41.49 -4.32 -17.98
CA ASN A 26 -40.29 -3.48 -18.04
C ASN A 26 -39.10 -4.09 -17.29
N PHE A 27 -39.24 -5.34 -16.83
CA PHE A 27 -38.20 -6.06 -16.09
C PHE A 27 -38.21 -7.54 -16.47
N VAL A 28 -37.06 -8.21 -16.35
CA VAL A 28 -36.94 -9.67 -16.48
C VAL A 28 -36.96 -10.31 -15.08
N GLY A 29 -38.04 -11.02 -14.78
CA GLY A 29 -38.23 -11.86 -13.61
C GLY A 29 -37.72 -13.29 -13.80
N THR A 30 -37.85 -14.12 -12.75
CA THR A 30 -37.37 -15.51 -12.78
C THR A 30 -38.23 -16.38 -13.71
N GLU A 31 -39.50 -16.04 -13.84
CA GLU A 31 -40.46 -16.65 -14.75
C GLU A 31 -40.11 -16.46 -16.23
N GLN A 32 -39.62 -15.28 -16.64
CA GLN A 32 -39.20 -15.09 -18.02
C GLN A 32 -37.88 -15.83 -18.29
N ILE A 33 -37.01 -16.01 -17.29
CA ILE A 33 -35.83 -16.88 -17.43
C ILE A 33 -36.26 -18.34 -17.64
N VAL A 34 -37.28 -18.83 -16.91
CA VAL A 34 -37.86 -20.17 -17.17
C VAL A 34 -38.44 -20.26 -18.58
N LEU A 35 -39.18 -19.25 -19.05
CA LEU A 35 -39.68 -19.22 -20.42
C LEU A 35 -38.53 -19.21 -21.45
N GLY A 36 -37.45 -18.49 -21.17
CA GLY A 36 -36.23 -18.48 -21.99
C GLY A 36 -35.54 -19.84 -22.03
N LEU A 37 -35.48 -20.57 -20.91
CA LEU A 37 -34.95 -21.93 -20.84
C LEU A 37 -35.78 -22.92 -21.67
N ILE A 38 -37.11 -22.83 -21.60
CA ILE A 38 -37.99 -23.67 -22.40
C ILE A 38 -37.88 -23.28 -23.88
N GLY A 39 -37.77 -21.99 -24.18
CA GLY A 39 -37.67 -21.44 -25.54
C GLY A 39 -36.36 -21.74 -26.26
N GLU A 40 -35.23 -21.85 -25.55
CA GLU A 40 -33.93 -22.15 -26.16
C GLU A 40 -33.92 -23.55 -26.80
N GLY A 41 -34.60 -24.52 -26.16
CA GLY A 41 -35.02 -25.76 -26.77
C GLY A 41 -33.98 -26.89 -26.85
N THR A 42 -32.67 -26.60 -26.79
CA THR A 42 -31.62 -27.60 -27.09
C THR A 42 -30.67 -27.87 -25.92
N GLY A 43 -30.59 -26.94 -24.97
CA GLY A 43 -29.79 -26.99 -23.77
C GLY A 43 -30.31 -28.00 -22.77
N ILE A 44 -29.42 -28.43 -21.88
CA ILE A 44 -29.67 -29.45 -20.87
C ILE A 44 -30.84 -29.03 -19.97
N GLY A 45 -30.87 -27.75 -19.54
CA GLY A 45 -31.99 -27.21 -18.77
C GLY A 45 -33.33 -27.26 -19.53
N SER A 46 -33.31 -26.98 -20.83
CA SER A 46 -34.51 -27.06 -21.68
C SER A 46 -35.03 -28.49 -21.82
N ARG A 47 -34.11 -29.46 -22.00
CA ARG A 47 -34.46 -30.88 -22.10
C ARG A 47 -35.03 -31.41 -20.79
N ALA A 48 -34.45 -31.03 -19.65
CA ALA A 48 -34.96 -31.41 -18.34
C ALA A 48 -36.40 -30.91 -18.11
N LEU A 49 -36.70 -29.66 -18.46
CA LEU A 49 -38.06 -29.11 -18.39
C LEU A 49 -39.03 -29.82 -19.34
N ARG A 50 -38.59 -30.13 -20.56
CA ARG A 50 -39.40 -30.87 -21.55
C ARG A 50 -39.71 -32.30 -21.11
N ASN A 51 -38.73 -33.00 -20.54
CA ASN A 51 -38.88 -34.35 -19.99
C ASN A 51 -39.76 -34.36 -18.73
N ALA A 52 -39.90 -33.21 -18.07
CA ALA A 52 -40.88 -32.97 -17.02
C ALA A 52 -42.28 -32.56 -17.54
N ASP A 53 -42.54 -32.68 -18.86
CA ASP A 53 -43.77 -32.31 -19.58
C ASP A 53 -44.13 -30.82 -19.53
N VAL A 54 -43.13 -29.95 -19.39
CA VAL A 54 -43.32 -28.49 -19.42
C VAL A 54 -43.33 -27.97 -20.86
N LYS A 55 -44.50 -27.53 -21.32
CA LYS A 55 -44.68 -26.94 -22.66
C LYS A 55 -44.65 -25.42 -22.59
N LEU A 56 -43.97 -24.80 -23.56
CA LEU A 56 -43.84 -23.33 -23.65
C LEU A 56 -45.19 -22.62 -23.73
N SER A 57 -46.17 -23.19 -24.44
CA SER A 57 -47.51 -22.62 -24.57
C SER A 57 -48.26 -22.56 -23.24
N ASP A 58 -48.09 -23.57 -22.39
CA ASP A 58 -48.76 -23.67 -21.11
C ASP A 58 -48.06 -22.80 -20.07
N ALA A 59 -46.72 -22.79 -20.09
CA ALA A 59 -45.94 -21.89 -19.25
C ALA A 59 -46.23 -20.42 -19.55
N ARG A 60 -46.32 -20.00 -20.82
CA ARG A 60 -46.69 -18.61 -21.19
C ARG A 60 -48.07 -18.23 -20.67
N ARG A 61 -49.05 -19.13 -20.78
CA ARG A 61 -50.42 -18.89 -20.31
C ARG A 61 -50.48 -18.72 -18.79
N GLU A 62 -49.68 -19.49 -18.07
CA GLU A 62 -49.62 -19.43 -16.62
C GLU A 62 -48.84 -18.22 -16.13
N VAL A 63 -47.78 -17.79 -16.82
CA VAL A 63 -47.10 -16.51 -16.55
C VAL A 63 -48.04 -15.33 -16.77
N ASP A 64 -48.80 -15.30 -17.88
CA ASP A 64 -49.81 -14.27 -18.15
C ASP A 64 -50.90 -14.24 -17.04
N ARG A 65 -51.18 -15.38 -16.39
CA ARG A 65 -52.13 -15.50 -15.29
C ARG A 65 -51.56 -15.05 -13.94
N LEU A 66 -50.30 -15.37 -13.67
CA LEU A 66 -49.61 -15.05 -12.42
C LEU A 66 -49.25 -13.57 -12.31
N ILE A 67 -48.86 -12.95 -13.42
CA ILE A 67 -48.26 -11.59 -13.43
C ILE A 67 -49.13 -10.59 -14.21
N GLY A 68 -49.99 -11.06 -15.11
CA GLY A 68 -50.78 -10.20 -15.99
C GLY A 68 -49.98 -9.67 -17.17
N ARG A 69 -50.57 -8.75 -17.95
CA ARG A 69 -49.85 -8.02 -19.02
C ARG A 69 -49.38 -6.67 -18.50
N GLY A 70 -48.16 -6.28 -18.83
CA GLY A 70 -47.57 -5.01 -18.42
C GLY A 70 -48.08 -3.81 -19.25
N THR A 71 -47.53 -2.64 -18.97
CA THR A 71 -48.05 -1.32 -19.41
C THR A 71 -47.87 -1.03 -20.91
N GLY A 72 -47.21 -1.93 -21.66
CA GLY A 72 -47.09 -1.89 -23.12
C GLY A 72 -45.95 -1.04 -23.67
N PHE A 73 -45.31 -0.19 -22.85
CA PHE A 73 -44.13 0.59 -23.24
C PHE A 73 -42.86 0.00 -22.64
N VAL A 74 -42.06 -0.67 -23.47
CA VAL A 74 -40.85 -1.40 -23.04
C VAL A 74 -39.60 -0.75 -23.63
N SER A 75 -38.63 -0.41 -22.78
CA SER A 75 -37.34 0.20 -23.17
C SER A 75 -36.48 -0.76 -24.01
N VAL A 76 -35.51 -0.20 -24.76
CA VAL A 76 -34.57 -0.97 -25.59
C VAL A 76 -33.80 -1.99 -24.75
N GLU A 77 -33.40 -1.60 -23.54
CA GLU A 77 -32.77 -2.47 -22.53
C GLU A 77 -33.76 -2.74 -21.38
N ILE A 78 -33.96 -4.01 -21.05
CA ILE A 78 -34.88 -4.45 -19.99
C ILE A 78 -34.04 -4.97 -18.81
N PRO A 79 -34.03 -4.26 -17.66
CA PRO A 79 -33.27 -4.68 -16.49
C PRO A 79 -33.84 -5.94 -15.83
N PHE A 80 -33.00 -6.70 -15.12
CA PHE A 80 -33.43 -7.87 -14.34
C PHE A 80 -33.99 -7.43 -12.99
N THR A 81 -34.97 -8.18 -12.47
CA THR A 81 -35.41 -8.05 -11.08
C THR A 81 -34.29 -8.44 -10.11
N PRO A 82 -34.27 -7.94 -8.86
CA PRO A 82 -33.23 -8.32 -7.88
C PRO A 82 -33.12 -9.84 -7.68
N ARG A 83 -34.27 -10.53 -7.69
CA ARG A 83 -34.33 -11.99 -7.57
C ARG A 83 -33.76 -12.69 -8.80
N ALA A 84 -34.13 -12.26 -10.01
CA ALA A 84 -33.53 -12.77 -11.24
C ALA A 84 -32.00 -12.53 -11.31
N LYS A 85 -31.52 -11.37 -10.84
CA LYS A 85 -30.09 -11.09 -10.73
C LYS A 85 -29.39 -12.04 -9.74
N SER A 86 -30.02 -12.30 -8.59
CA SER A 86 -29.52 -13.26 -7.61
C SER A 86 -29.42 -14.68 -8.19
N ILE A 87 -30.40 -15.11 -8.99
CA ILE A 87 -30.37 -16.41 -9.69
C ILE A 87 -29.21 -16.49 -10.69
N LEU A 88 -28.96 -15.43 -11.46
CA LEU A 88 -27.82 -15.38 -12.38
C LEU A 88 -26.48 -15.47 -11.63
N GLU A 89 -26.36 -14.83 -10.46
CA GLU A 89 -25.18 -14.93 -9.60
C GLU A 89 -25.03 -16.32 -8.97
N GLN A 90 -26.13 -16.93 -8.49
CA GLN A 90 -26.15 -18.29 -7.95
C GLN A 90 -25.80 -19.33 -9.02
N SER A 91 -26.19 -19.12 -10.28
CA SER A 91 -25.82 -20.02 -11.39
C SER A 91 -24.31 -20.12 -11.61
N LEU A 92 -23.53 -19.11 -11.22
CA LEU A 92 -22.07 -19.16 -11.22
C LEU A 92 -21.53 -20.09 -10.12
N GLN A 93 -22.17 -20.08 -8.94
CA GLN A 93 -21.81 -20.97 -7.83
C GLN A 93 -22.13 -22.42 -8.20
N GLN A 94 -23.27 -22.65 -8.85
CA GLN A 94 -23.66 -23.96 -9.39
C GLN A 94 -22.63 -24.46 -10.42
N ALA A 95 -22.21 -23.61 -11.37
CA ALA A 95 -21.16 -23.99 -12.33
C ALA A 95 -19.85 -24.40 -11.64
N ARG A 96 -19.41 -23.66 -10.61
CA ARG A 96 -18.21 -23.98 -9.83
C ARG A 96 -18.33 -25.27 -9.03
N ALA A 97 -19.52 -25.59 -8.52
CA ALA A 97 -19.77 -26.83 -7.79
C ALA A 97 -19.57 -28.08 -8.66
N PHE A 98 -19.80 -27.95 -9.98
CA PHE A 98 -19.49 -28.97 -10.99
C PHE A 98 -18.12 -28.76 -11.68
N THR A 99 -17.23 -27.96 -11.08
CA THR A 99 -15.90 -27.58 -11.62
C THR A 99 -15.91 -27.00 -13.04
N HIS A 100 -17.06 -26.52 -13.52
CA HIS A 100 -17.19 -25.89 -14.82
C HIS A 100 -16.76 -24.42 -14.78
N SER A 101 -15.92 -24.01 -15.73
CA SER A 101 -15.46 -22.62 -15.87
C SER A 101 -16.51 -21.67 -16.46
N TYR A 102 -17.58 -22.23 -17.05
CA TYR A 102 -18.65 -21.50 -17.73
C TYR A 102 -20.06 -21.90 -17.25
N ILE A 103 -21.00 -20.96 -17.34
CA ILE A 103 -22.40 -21.12 -16.96
C ILE A 103 -23.21 -21.65 -18.15
N GLY A 104 -23.70 -22.89 -18.05
CA GLY A 104 -24.64 -23.51 -18.98
C GLY A 104 -26.10 -23.35 -18.57
N THR A 105 -27.00 -23.85 -19.42
CA THR A 105 -28.47 -23.83 -19.21
C THR A 105 -28.91 -24.63 -17.99
N GLU A 106 -28.13 -25.64 -17.62
CA GLU A 106 -28.31 -26.53 -16.48
C GLU A 106 -28.01 -25.83 -15.16
N HIS A 107 -26.96 -25.01 -15.09
CA HIS A 107 -26.65 -24.23 -13.90
C HIS A 107 -27.70 -23.15 -13.65
N LEU A 108 -28.25 -22.55 -14.72
CA LEU A 108 -29.37 -21.62 -14.64
C LEU A 108 -30.64 -22.28 -14.10
N LEU A 109 -30.98 -23.47 -14.60
CA LEU A 109 -32.15 -24.20 -14.12
C LEU A 109 -31.95 -24.71 -12.68
N LEU A 110 -30.76 -25.15 -12.30
CA LEU A 110 -30.46 -25.55 -10.92
C LEU A 110 -30.65 -24.40 -9.94
N ALA A 111 -30.11 -23.22 -10.25
CA ALA A 111 -30.30 -22.03 -9.43
C ALA A 111 -31.79 -21.64 -9.30
N LEU A 112 -32.56 -21.75 -10.40
CA LEU A 112 -34.01 -21.51 -10.37
C LEU A 112 -34.80 -22.53 -9.53
N LEU A 113 -34.35 -23.79 -9.47
CA LEU A 113 -34.99 -24.84 -8.68
C LEU A 113 -34.63 -24.78 -7.20
N GLU A 114 -33.53 -24.11 -6.82
CA GLU A 114 -33.17 -23.86 -5.41
C GLU A 114 -34.00 -22.73 -4.80
N ASP A 115 -34.47 -21.78 -5.62
CA ASP A 115 -35.34 -20.69 -5.17
C ASP A 115 -36.81 -21.14 -5.09
N GLU A 116 -37.13 -21.96 -4.09
CA GLU A 116 -38.46 -22.58 -3.88
C GLU A 116 -39.59 -21.54 -3.66
N GLU A 117 -39.26 -20.34 -3.22
CA GLU A 117 -40.20 -19.24 -2.97
C GLU A 117 -40.33 -18.28 -4.18
N GLY A 118 -39.64 -18.56 -5.28
CA GLY A 118 -39.61 -17.71 -6.48
C GLY A 118 -40.84 -17.88 -7.38
N VAL A 119 -41.12 -16.87 -8.21
CA VAL A 119 -42.22 -16.94 -9.20
C VAL A 119 -41.98 -18.04 -10.22
N ALA A 120 -40.72 -18.32 -10.56
CA ALA A 120 -40.31 -19.50 -11.34
C ALA A 120 -40.74 -20.83 -10.71
N ALA A 121 -40.52 -21.02 -9.40
CA ALA A 121 -40.95 -22.21 -8.68
C ALA A 121 -42.48 -22.31 -8.63
N GLN A 122 -43.16 -21.19 -8.35
CA GLN A 122 -44.62 -21.12 -8.34
C GLN A 122 -45.23 -21.41 -9.73
N LEU A 123 -44.61 -20.93 -10.80
CA LEU A 123 -44.99 -21.22 -12.18
C LEU A 123 -44.93 -22.73 -12.46
N LEU A 124 -43.82 -23.37 -12.11
CA LEU A 124 -43.65 -24.81 -12.31
C LEU A 124 -44.63 -25.63 -11.46
N LEU A 125 -44.87 -25.22 -10.20
CA LEU A 125 -45.86 -25.85 -9.32
C LEU A 125 -47.29 -25.72 -9.87
N ASN A 126 -47.68 -24.57 -10.41
CA ASN A 126 -49.00 -24.36 -11.01
C ASN A 126 -49.20 -25.18 -12.29
N LEU A 127 -48.12 -25.45 -13.02
CA LEU A 127 -48.10 -26.39 -14.14
C LEU A 127 -48.15 -27.87 -13.69
N LYS A 128 -48.29 -28.13 -12.38
CA LYS A 128 -48.31 -29.46 -11.75
C LYS A 128 -47.01 -30.23 -11.93
N VAL A 129 -45.89 -29.51 -12.01
CA VAL A 129 -44.56 -30.08 -12.16
C VAL A 129 -43.93 -30.31 -10.79
N ASP A 130 -43.45 -31.52 -10.54
CA ASP A 130 -42.66 -31.83 -9.34
C ASP A 130 -41.22 -31.31 -9.51
N LEU A 131 -40.87 -30.28 -8.75
CA LEU A 131 -39.54 -29.66 -8.77
C LEU A 131 -38.41 -30.66 -8.44
N GLY A 132 -38.67 -31.60 -7.53
CA GLY A 132 -37.73 -32.65 -7.17
C GLY A 132 -37.55 -33.68 -8.29
N LYS A 133 -38.59 -33.92 -9.10
CA LYS A 133 -38.47 -34.72 -10.33
C LYS A 133 -37.64 -34.00 -11.40
N VAL A 134 -37.86 -32.70 -11.62
CA VAL A 134 -37.09 -31.91 -12.60
C VAL A 134 -35.61 -31.87 -12.20
N ARG A 135 -35.32 -31.65 -10.91
CA ARG A 135 -33.94 -31.67 -10.39
C ARG A 135 -33.25 -33.02 -10.63
N ARG A 136 -33.93 -34.13 -10.38
CA ARG A 136 -33.39 -35.48 -10.65
C ARG A 136 -33.11 -35.72 -12.13
N ILE A 137 -34.05 -35.34 -13.01
CA ILE A 137 -33.85 -35.44 -14.47
C ILE A 137 -32.66 -34.59 -14.91
N LEU A 138 -32.54 -33.37 -14.36
CA LEU A 138 -31.44 -32.47 -14.68
C LEU A 138 -30.07 -33.02 -14.24
N LEU A 139 -29.98 -33.54 -13.01
CA LEU A 139 -28.77 -34.20 -12.51
C LEU A 139 -28.45 -35.49 -13.29
N GLN A 140 -29.47 -36.23 -13.73
CA GLN A 140 -29.29 -37.40 -14.59
C GLN A 140 -28.78 -36.99 -15.98
N GLU A 141 -29.27 -35.92 -16.60
CA GLU A 141 -28.76 -35.44 -17.89
C GLU A 141 -27.33 -34.87 -17.80
N ILE A 142 -26.98 -34.25 -16.66
CA ILE A 142 -25.59 -33.85 -16.37
C ILE A 142 -24.72 -35.11 -16.18
N GLY A 143 -25.23 -36.11 -15.46
CA GLY A 143 -24.57 -37.39 -15.25
C GLY A 143 -24.42 -38.24 -16.51
N GLU A 144 -25.41 -38.25 -17.40
CA GLU A 144 -25.38 -38.94 -18.70
C GLU A 144 -24.42 -38.26 -19.68
N LEU A 145 -24.11 -36.97 -19.52
CA LEU A 145 -23.02 -36.31 -20.24
C LEU A 145 -21.65 -36.68 -19.68
N ALA A 146 -21.53 -36.81 -18.35
CA ALA A 146 -20.35 -37.36 -17.71
C ALA A 146 -20.16 -38.84 -18.07
N ASP A 147 -21.24 -39.61 -18.22
CA ASP A 147 -21.23 -41.01 -18.63
C ASP A 147 -21.11 -41.19 -20.14
N ALA A 148 -21.61 -40.28 -20.97
CA ALA A 148 -21.34 -40.29 -22.41
C ALA A 148 -19.89 -39.90 -22.68
N ALA A 149 -19.34 -38.94 -21.91
CA ALA A 149 -17.90 -38.69 -21.89
C ALA A 149 -17.15 -39.92 -21.37
N SER A 150 -17.61 -40.59 -20.31
CA SER A 150 -17.01 -41.81 -19.76
C SER A 150 -17.13 -43.02 -20.70
N VAL A 151 -18.17 -43.10 -21.54
CA VAL A 151 -18.39 -44.13 -22.56
C VAL A 151 -17.60 -43.83 -23.83
N ILE A 152 -17.41 -42.56 -24.19
CA ILE A 152 -16.49 -42.15 -25.26
C ILE A 152 -15.05 -42.41 -24.80
N ILE A 153 -14.72 -42.13 -23.54
CA ILE A 153 -13.43 -42.45 -22.91
C ILE A 153 -13.27 -43.97 -22.80
N LYS A 154 -14.25 -44.72 -22.31
CA LYS A 154 -14.23 -46.20 -22.26
C LYS A 154 -14.15 -46.83 -23.64
N ARG A 155 -14.83 -46.30 -24.65
CA ARG A 155 -14.68 -46.79 -26.03
C ARG A 155 -13.28 -46.49 -26.56
N ARG A 156 -12.72 -45.33 -26.23
CA ARG A 156 -11.32 -44.99 -26.54
C ARG A 156 -10.37 -45.91 -25.79
N GLU A 157 -10.61 -46.21 -24.53
CA GLU A 157 -9.83 -47.13 -23.70
C GLU A 157 -9.95 -48.56 -24.20
N GLU A 158 -11.14 -49.05 -24.57
CA GLU A 158 -11.36 -50.38 -25.17
C GLU A 158 -10.79 -50.48 -26.59
N GLU A 159 -10.75 -49.37 -27.33
CA GLU A 159 -10.10 -49.29 -28.64
C GLU A 159 -8.57 -49.21 -28.50
N ILE A 160 -8.08 -48.50 -27.49
CA ILE A 160 -6.66 -48.45 -27.10
C ILE A 160 -6.22 -49.81 -26.56
N GLU A 161 -7.00 -50.47 -25.70
CA GLU A 161 -6.73 -51.83 -25.20
C GLU A 161 -6.76 -52.86 -26.33
N ARG A 162 -7.70 -52.74 -27.28
CA ARG A 162 -7.67 -53.58 -28.49
C ARG A 162 -6.43 -53.34 -29.33
N LYS A 163 -6.07 -52.06 -29.57
CA LYS A 163 -4.85 -51.71 -30.29
C LYS A 163 -3.60 -52.17 -29.54
N ILE A 164 -3.57 -52.10 -28.22
CA ILE A 164 -2.48 -52.60 -27.37
C ILE A 164 -2.41 -54.14 -27.43
N GLN A 165 -3.53 -54.85 -27.34
CA GLN A 165 -3.57 -56.30 -27.52
C GLN A 165 -3.10 -56.71 -28.92
N GLU A 166 -3.51 -55.97 -29.95
CA GLU A 166 -3.09 -56.17 -31.33
C GLU A 166 -1.59 -55.86 -31.52
N ILE A 167 -1.07 -54.83 -30.86
CA ILE A 167 0.37 -54.52 -30.79
C ILE A 167 1.13 -55.64 -30.07
N ILE A 168 0.65 -56.12 -28.92
CA ILE A 168 1.28 -57.22 -28.17
C ILE A 168 1.28 -58.52 -28.98
N GLU A 169 0.21 -58.82 -29.71
CA GLU A 169 0.13 -60.00 -30.56
C GLU A 169 1.04 -59.86 -31.79
N ASN A 170 1.12 -58.65 -32.38
CA ASN A 170 2.06 -58.36 -33.45
C ASN A 170 3.51 -58.38 -32.97
N ASP A 171 3.80 -57.97 -31.74
CA ASP A 171 5.13 -58.05 -31.13
C ASP A 171 5.50 -59.49 -30.78
N ARG A 172 4.55 -60.34 -30.36
CA ARG A 172 4.79 -61.79 -30.23
C ARG A 172 5.07 -62.45 -31.58
N LYS A 173 4.34 -62.08 -32.63
CA LYS A 173 4.57 -62.57 -33.99
C LYS A 173 5.92 -62.09 -34.51
N ARG A 174 6.26 -60.81 -34.34
CA ARG A 174 7.56 -60.22 -34.70
C ARG A 174 8.73 -60.83 -33.90
N ALA A 175 8.55 -61.13 -32.62
CA ALA A 175 9.57 -61.79 -31.82
C ALA A 175 9.79 -63.26 -32.24
N ALA A 176 8.73 -63.97 -32.62
CA ALA A 176 8.84 -65.32 -33.18
C ALA A 176 9.50 -65.30 -34.57
N GLN A 177 9.15 -64.31 -35.39
CA GLN A 177 9.70 -64.12 -36.75
C GLN A 177 11.17 -63.68 -36.69
N ALA A 178 11.53 -62.78 -35.78
CA ALA A 178 12.92 -62.39 -35.53
C ALA A 178 13.79 -63.56 -35.03
N ALA A 179 13.23 -64.50 -34.27
CA ALA A 179 13.94 -65.71 -33.85
C ALA A 179 14.16 -66.70 -35.01
N GLU A 180 13.21 -66.78 -35.94
CA GLU A 180 13.31 -67.57 -37.17
C GLU A 180 14.32 -66.93 -38.15
N ASP A 181 14.24 -65.62 -38.34
CA ASP A 181 15.16 -64.81 -39.14
C ASP A 181 16.60 -64.84 -38.58
N GLU A 182 16.77 -64.84 -37.26
CA GLU A 182 18.09 -64.96 -36.63
C GLU A 182 18.70 -66.36 -36.86
N SER A 183 17.87 -67.40 -36.89
CA SER A 183 18.29 -68.77 -37.23
C SER A 183 18.71 -68.89 -38.69
N GLU A 184 17.90 -68.36 -39.62
CA GLU A 184 18.19 -68.34 -41.05
C GLU A 184 19.44 -67.49 -41.35
N ARG A 185 19.60 -66.37 -40.66
CA ARG A 185 20.77 -65.48 -40.77
C ARG A 185 22.04 -66.14 -40.25
N LYS A 186 21.99 -66.88 -39.13
CA LYS A 186 23.12 -67.69 -38.65
C LYS A 186 23.53 -68.76 -39.66
N ALA A 187 22.56 -69.42 -40.29
CA ALA A 187 22.82 -70.40 -41.35
C ALA A 187 23.45 -69.76 -42.59
N LYS A 188 22.97 -68.59 -43.04
CA LYS A 188 23.56 -67.82 -44.15
C LYS A 188 24.98 -67.35 -43.85
N ILE A 189 25.25 -66.91 -42.62
CA ILE A 189 26.59 -66.51 -42.16
C ILE A 189 27.54 -67.72 -42.16
N GLU A 190 27.07 -68.89 -41.71
CA GLU A 190 27.90 -70.11 -41.70
C GLU A 190 28.20 -70.61 -43.12
N ASP A 191 27.23 -70.55 -44.03
CA ASP A 191 27.44 -70.86 -45.46
C ASP A 191 28.38 -69.85 -46.14
N PHE A 192 28.24 -68.56 -45.82
CA PHE A 192 29.16 -67.51 -46.27
C PHE A 192 30.59 -67.77 -45.76
N LYS A 193 30.76 -68.08 -44.47
CA LYS A 193 32.06 -68.45 -43.88
C LYS A 193 32.67 -69.65 -44.60
N ARG A 194 31.89 -70.70 -44.84
CA ARG A 194 32.35 -71.90 -45.55
C ARG A 194 32.80 -71.61 -46.98
N ARG A 195 32.02 -70.82 -47.74
CA ARG A 195 32.35 -70.45 -49.12
C ARG A 195 33.57 -69.53 -49.19
N MET A 196 33.71 -68.61 -48.24
CA MET A 196 34.85 -67.71 -48.15
C MET A 196 36.12 -68.44 -47.74
N SER A 197 36.10 -69.32 -46.74
CA SER A 197 37.27 -70.13 -46.35
C SER A 197 37.73 -71.10 -47.46
N ALA A 198 36.81 -71.60 -48.29
CA ALA A 198 37.15 -72.46 -49.43
C ALA A 198 37.86 -71.70 -50.57
N LYS A 199 37.54 -70.40 -50.74
CA LYS A 199 38.17 -69.53 -51.74
C LYS A 199 39.36 -68.74 -51.20
N MET A 200 39.44 -68.54 -49.88
CA MET A 200 40.47 -67.80 -49.15
C MET A 200 40.85 -68.54 -47.85
N PRO A 201 41.81 -69.49 -47.91
CA PRO A 201 42.22 -70.27 -46.74
C PRO A 201 42.92 -69.45 -45.65
N ASP A 202 43.53 -68.32 -46.01
CA ASP A 202 44.36 -67.49 -45.13
C ASP A 202 43.58 -66.39 -44.40
N LEU A 203 42.26 -66.30 -44.59
CA LEU A 203 41.38 -65.31 -43.97
C LEU A 203 40.71 -65.90 -42.72
N ASP A 204 41.10 -65.42 -41.54
CA ASP A 204 40.53 -65.90 -40.27
C ASP A 204 39.15 -65.27 -39.99
N LEU A 205 38.14 -65.83 -40.67
CA LEU A 205 36.74 -65.45 -40.51
C LEU A 205 36.17 -65.85 -39.14
N GLU A 206 36.83 -66.75 -38.41
CA GLU A 206 36.43 -67.03 -37.03
C GLU A 206 36.80 -65.90 -36.10
N ALA A 207 37.99 -65.30 -36.26
CA ALA A 207 38.42 -64.15 -35.48
C ALA A 207 37.55 -62.90 -35.72
N ILE A 208 37.20 -62.60 -36.97
CA ILE A 208 36.40 -61.40 -37.34
C ILE A 208 34.97 -61.47 -36.77
N PHE A 209 34.39 -62.67 -36.69
CA PHE A 209 33.04 -62.89 -36.17
C PHE A 209 33.02 -63.34 -34.70
N ARG A 210 34.16 -63.31 -33.99
CA ARG A 210 34.29 -63.84 -32.62
C ARG A 210 33.73 -62.93 -31.56
N ASP A 211 33.71 -61.63 -31.83
CA ASP A 211 33.40 -60.62 -30.83
C ASP A 211 31.94 -60.16 -30.96
N THR A 212 31.09 -60.69 -30.09
CA THR A 212 29.63 -60.46 -30.08
C THR A 212 29.23 -59.01 -29.78
N GLU A 213 30.16 -58.12 -29.42
CA GLU A 213 29.90 -56.69 -29.15
C GLU A 213 30.28 -55.75 -30.30
N VAL A 214 30.92 -56.24 -31.37
CA VAL A 214 31.33 -55.40 -32.51
C VAL A 214 30.09 -55.06 -33.35
N LYS A 215 29.89 -53.76 -33.66
CA LYS A 215 28.70 -53.31 -34.39
C LYS A 215 28.69 -53.93 -35.79
N LYS A 216 27.51 -54.31 -36.30
CA LYS A 216 27.31 -54.91 -37.65
C LYS A 216 28.01 -54.12 -38.77
N GLN A 217 28.13 -52.79 -38.63
CA GLN A 217 28.84 -51.90 -39.54
C GLN A 217 30.37 -52.03 -39.49
N GLU A 218 30.95 -52.35 -38.33
CA GLU A 218 32.41 -52.50 -38.15
C GLU A 218 32.90 -53.79 -38.80
N ILE A 219 32.17 -54.91 -38.65
CA ILE A 219 32.46 -56.18 -39.35
C ILE A 219 32.39 -55.98 -40.88
N ARG A 220 31.39 -55.21 -41.35
CA ARG A 220 31.20 -54.90 -42.77
C ARG A 220 32.38 -54.11 -43.34
N GLU A 221 32.81 -53.05 -42.65
CA GLU A 221 33.92 -52.21 -43.11
C GLU A 221 35.26 -52.93 -43.02
N GLU A 222 35.50 -53.76 -42.00
CA GLU A 222 36.74 -54.53 -41.86
C GLU A 222 36.90 -55.57 -42.99
N ILE A 223 35.82 -56.30 -43.33
CA ILE A 223 35.85 -57.23 -44.47
C ILE A 223 36.00 -56.47 -45.79
N ARG A 224 35.33 -55.32 -45.94
CA ARG A 224 35.42 -54.47 -47.13
C ARG A 224 36.83 -53.92 -47.35
N GLU A 225 37.50 -53.51 -46.27
CA GLU A 225 38.87 -53.00 -46.31
C GLU A 225 39.89 -54.09 -46.67
N GLN A 226 39.74 -55.29 -46.11
CA GLN A 226 40.60 -56.44 -46.45
C GLN A 226 40.40 -56.92 -47.90
N LEU A 227 39.18 -56.84 -48.45
CA LEU A 227 38.90 -57.10 -49.86
C LEU A 227 39.46 -55.99 -50.79
N ARG A 228 39.44 -54.73 -50.33
CA ARG A 228 40.05 -53.58 -51.02
C ARG A 228 41.58 -53.60 -51.04
N ALA A 229 42.23 -54.25 -50.09
CA ALA A 229 43.69 -54.33 -50.07
C ALA A 229 44.30 -55.34 -51.07
N ARG A 230 43.53 -56.31 -51.58
CA ARG A 230 44.09 -57.48 -52.31
C ARG A 230 43.66 -57.71 -53.77
N PHE A 231 42.57 -57.10 -54.28
CA PHE A 231 42.02 -57.43 -55.61
C PHE A 231 41.75 -56.23 -56.53
N ASP A 232 42.49 -56.02 -57.62
CA ASP A 232 42.27 -54.82 -58.50
C ASP A 232 40.96 -54.76 -59.31
N THR A 233 40.14 -55.82 -59.36
CA THR A 233 38.90 -55.86 -60.17
C THR A 233 37.65 -55.52 -59.35
N GLU A 234 36.88 -54.51 -59.79
CA GLU A 234 35.67 -54.00 -59.11
C GLU A 234 34.57 -55.07 -58.96
N ASP A 235 34.33 -55.89 -59.99
CA ASP A 235 33.20 -56.84 -60.01
C ASP A 235 33.26 -57.92 -58.91
N PHE A 236 34.46 -58.34 -58.49
CA PHE A 236 34.61 -59.42 -57.51
C PHE A 236 34.43 -58.94 -56.07
N ARG A 237 34.80 -57.67 -55.80
CA ARG A 237 34.62 -57.03 -54.48
C ARG A 237 33.14 -56.74 -54.23
N ASP A 238 32.45 -56.21 -55.22
CA ASP A 238 31.06 -55.81 -55.08
C ASP A 238 30.12 -57.00 -54.92
N PHE A 239 30.45 -58.17 -55.48
CA PHE A 239 29.65 -59.39 -55.28
C PHE A 239 29.55 -59.80 -53.80
N PHE A 240 30.68 -59.90 -53.10
CA PHE A 240 30.68 -60.31 -51.68
C PHE A 240 30.25 -59.19 -50.73
N VAL A 241 30.51 -57.93 -51.08
CA VAL A 241 30.01 -56.78 -50.32
C VAL A 241 28.48 -56.70 -50.42
N LYS A 242 27.91 -56.93 -51.60
CA LYS A 242 26.45 -56.97 -51.78
C LYS A 242 25.81 -58.15 -51.04
N GLU A 243 26.44 -59.31 -51.05
CA GLU A 243 25.97 -60.47 -50.28
C GLU A 243 26.03 -60.21 -48.76
N LEU A 244 27.04 -59.49 -48.26
CA LEU A 244 27.09 -59.01 -46.87
C LEU A 244 26.01 -57.97 -46.59
N ASP A 245 25.74 -57.05 -47.53
CA ASP A 245 24.69 -56.04 -47.38
C ASP A 245 23.32 -56.71 -47.23
N ASP A 246 23.03 -57.71 -48.06
CA ASP A 246 21.79 -58.51 -47.99
C ASP A 246 21.68 -59.31 -46.67
N ILE A 247 22.80 -59.78 -46.10
CA ILE A 247 22.83 -60.46 -44.79
C ILE A 247 22.64 -59.45 -43.64
N PHE A 248 22.94 -58.16 -43.85
CA PHE A 248 22.99 -57.14 -42.80
C PHE A 248 21.95 -56.00 -42.84
N GLU A 249 21.04 -55.94 -43.80
CA GLU A 249 19.96 -54.92 -43.86
C GLU A 249 19.16 -54.77 -42.56
N GLU A 250 18.85 -53.52 -42.19
CA GLU A 250 18.11 -53.12 -40.99
C GLU A 250 16.66 -52.75 -41.34
N GLU A 251 15.68 -53.42 -40.74
CA GLU A 251 14.33 -52.86 -40.62
C GLU A 251 14.29 -51.94 -39.38
N LYS A 252 13.87 -50.68 -39.57
CA LYS A 252 13.75 -49.68 -38.50
C LYS A 252 12.72 -50.13 -37.46
N SER A 253 13.18 -50.44 -36.25
CA SER A 253 12.33 -50.71 -35.08
C SER A 253 12.03 -49.41 -34.30
N GLU A 254 10.75 -49.02 -34.23
CA GLU A 254 10.27 -47.99 -33.28
C GLU A 254 10.12 -48.61 -31.89
N GLU A 255 10.74 -48.03 -30.86
CA GLU A 255 10.60 -48.48 -29.46
C GLU A 255 9.26 -48.03 -28.87
N VAL A 256 8.49 -48.95 -28.30
CA VAL A 256 7.21 -48.67 -27.62
C VAL A 256 7.41 -48.52 -26.11
N MET A 257 6.94 -47.41 -25.54
CA MET A 257 7.08 -47.03 -24.13
C MET A 257 6.02 -47.72 -23.25
N ILE A 258 6.43 -48.38 -22.16
CA ILE A 258 5.51 -48.98 -21.16
C ILE A 258 5.11 -47.90 -20.15
N VAL A 259 3.81 -47.56 -20.08
CA VAL A 259 3.28 -46.61 -19.09
C VAL A 259 3.16 -47.30 -17.73
N VAL A 260 3.96 -46.85 -16.75
CA VAL A 260 3.87 -47.26 -15.34
C VAL A 260 3.15 -46.15 -14.57
N ASP A 261 2.04 -46.50 -13.90
CA ASP A 261 1.24 -45.56 -13.11
C ASP A 261 1.97 -45.13 -11.81
N THR A 262 1.91 -43.83 -11.46
CA THR A 262 2.59 -43.20 -10.31
C THR A 262 1.64 -42.31 -9.50
N PRO A 263 0.63 -42.90 -8.83
CA PRO A 263 -0.44 -42.14 -8.19
C PRO A 263 0.03 -41.32 -6.97
N VAL A 264 0.92 -41.85 -6.13
CA VAL A 264 1.38 -41.12 -4.93
C VAL A 264 2.28 -39.97 -5.33
N LEU A 265 3.18 -40.18 -6.29
CA LEU A 265 4.03 -39.09 -6.75
C LEU A 265 3.22 -37.97 -7.40
N ASN A 266 2.21 -38.28 -8.22
CA ASN A 266 1.39 -37.26 -8.86
C ASN A 266 0.57 -36.43 -7.86
N GLU A 267 0.28 -36.96 -6.66
CA GLU A 267 -0.38 -36.21 -5.58
C GLU A 267 0.53 -35.14 -4.95
N PHE A 268 1.83 -35.42 -4.83
CA PHE A 268 2.81 -34.58 -4.13
C PHE A 268 3.83 -33.90 -5.06
N SER A 269 3.63 -34.00 -6.37
CA SER A 269 4.55 -33.40 -7.34
C SER A 269 3.82 -32.81 -8.53
N THR A 270 4.44 -31.82 -9.15
CA THR A 270 4.00 -31.22 -10.40
C THR A 270 4.86 -31.77 -11.54
N ASN A 271 4.25 -32.38 -12.55
CA ASN A 271 4.97 -32.95 -13.69
C ASN A 271 5.29 -31.84 -14.71
N LEU A 272 6.54 -31.37 -14.72
CA LEU A 272 7.00 -30.34 -15.66
C LEU A 272 6.99 -30.85 -17.11
N SER A 273 7.31 -32.13 -17.34
CA SER A 273 7.26 -32.70 -18.68
C SER A 273 5.84 -32.64 -19.27
N ALA A 274 4.82 -32.92 -18.46
CA ALA A 274 3.41 -32.80 -18.89
C ALA A 274 3.01 -31.34 -19.17
N MET A 275 3.48 -30.38 -18.35
CA MET A 275 3.24 -28.95 -18.57
C MET A 275 3.96 -28.40 -19.82
N VAL A 276 5.07 -29.02 -20.22
CA VAL A 276 5.72 -28.66 -21.49
C VAL A 276 4.88 -29.19 -22.67
N GLU A 277 4.35 -30.41 -22.57
CA GLU A 277 3.49 -31.00 -23.60
C GLU A 277 2.17 -30.24 -23.79
N ASP A 278 1.59 -29.69 -22.72
CA ASP A 278 0.37 -28.89 -22.78
C ASP A 278 0.61 -27.42 -23.20
N GLY A 279 1.87 -26.99 -23.28
CA GLY A 279 2.27 -25.65 -23.66
C GLY A 279 2.11 -24.58 -22.56
N SER A 280 2.00 -24.99 -21.29
CA SER A 280 1.83 -24.09 -20.13
C SER A 280 3.12 -23.60 -19.50
N VAL A 281 4.29 -24.10 -19.94
CA VAL A 281 5.61 -23.65 -19.45
C VAL A 281 6.12 -22.47 -20.27
N ASP A 282 6.56 -21.41 -19.58
CA ASP A 282 7.16 -20.24 -20.20
C ASP A 282 8.50 -20.58 -20.89
N PRO A 283 8.89 -19.82 -21.94
CA PRO A 283 10.16 -20.04 -22.61
C PRO A 283 11.34 -19.71 -21.69
N VAL A 284 12.29 -20.64 -21.59
CA VAL A 284 13.52 -20.44 -20.83
C VAL A 284 14.57 -19.74 -21.68
N ILE A 285 15.03 -18.57 -21.22
CA ILE A 285 15.91 -17.67 -21.98
C ILE A 285 17.13 -17.32 -21.14
N GLY A 286 18.32 -17.35 -21.74
CA GLY A 286 19.55 -16.85 -21.12
C GLY A 286 20.11 -17.75 -20.03
N ARG A 287 19.67 -19.01 -19.97
CA ARG A 287 20.14 -20.05 -19.02
C ARG A 287 20.69 -21.28 -19.72
N GLU A 288 21.11 -21.14 -20.99
CA GLU A 288 21.51 -22.27 -21.83
C GLU A 288 22.75 -22.98 -21.30
N LYS A 289 23.69 -22.23 -20.68
CA LYS A 289 24.94 -22.76 -20.11
C LYS A 289 24.66 -23.62 -18.88
N GLU A 290 23.79 -23.14 -18.00
CA GLU A 290 23.37 -23.83 -16.78
C GLU A 290 22.56 -25.08 -17.11
N VAL A 291 21.62 -24.99 -18.06
CA VAL A 291 20.84 -26.14 -18.56
C VAL A 291 21.76 -27.18 -19.20
N GLU A 292 22.73 -26.75 -20.02
CA GLU A 292 23.73 -27.65 -20.60
C GLU A 292 24.57 -28.31 -19.50
N ARG A 293 25.00 -27.55 -18.50
CA ARG A 293 25.77 -28.08 -17.37
C ARG A 293 24.99 -29.11 -16.57
N VAL A 294 23.72 -28.85 -16.29
CA VAL A 294 22.78 -29.78 -15.63
C VAL A 294 22.65 -31.06 -16.45
N THR A 295 22.43 -30.94 -17.76
CA THR A 295 22.34 -32.07 -18.70
C THR A 295 23.61 -32.92 -18.66
N GLN A 296 24.78 -32.28 -18.76
CA GLN A 296 26.09 -32.97 -18.68
C GLN A 296 26.27 -33.72 -17.36
N ILE A 297 25.80 -33.17 -16.23
CA ILE A 297 25.90 -33.81 -14.92
C ILE A 297 24.98 -35.02 -14.85
N LEU A 298 23.71 -34.87 -15.28
CA LEU A 298 22.72 -35.94 -15.26
C LEU A 298 23.11 -37.13 -16.14
N SER A 299 23.87 -36.91 -17.22
CA SER A 299 24.41 -37.98 -18.08
C SER A 299 25.61 -38.74 -17.50
N ARG A 300 26.15 -38.34 -16.33
CA ARG A 300 27.31 -39.02 -15.72
C ARG A 300 26.91 -40.35 -15.07
N ARG A 301 27.85 -41.31 -15.04
CA ARG A 301 27.69 -42.58 -14.29
C ARG A 301 27.82 -42.42 -12.77
N ARG A 302 28.54 -41.40 -12.30
CA ARG A 302 28.78 -41.10 -10.86
C ARG A 302 28.72 -39.58 -10.67
N LYS A 303 28.25 -39.12 -9.50
CA LYS A 303 27.96 -37.70 -9.21
C LYS A 303 27.00 -37.09 -10.25
N ASN A 304 25.88 -37.76 -10.43
CA ASN A 304 24.89 -37.48 -11.46
C ASN A 304 23.65 -36.72 -10.94
N ASN A 305 23.79 -36.07 -9.77
CA ASN A 305 22.78 -35.20 -9.20
C ASN A 305 23.33 -33.77 -9.19
N PRO A 306 22.84 -32.87 -10.05
CA PRO A 306 23.20 -31.46 -9.96
C PRO A 306 22.55 -30.80 -8.74
N ILE A 307 23.24 -29.82 -8.17
CA ILE A 307 22.67 -28.91 -7.17
C ILE A 307 22.87 -27.48 -7.65
N LEU A 308 21.75 -26.80 -7.91
CA LEU A 308 21.68 -25.40 -8.32
C LEU A 308 21.89 -24.52 -7.09
N ILE A 309 22.96 -23.73 -7.12
CA ILE A 309 23.35 -22.83 -6.04
C ILE A 309 23.24 -21.41 -6.54
N GLY A 310 22.39 -20.61 -5.92
CA GLY A 310 22.21 -19.20 -6.24
C GLY A 310 21.28 -18.53 -5.26
N GLU A 311 21.20 -17.20 -5.31
CA GLU A 311 20.28 -16.44 -4.48
C GLU A 311 18.80 -16.68 -4.88
N PRO A 312 17.82 -16.38 -4.01
CA PRO A 312 16.41 -16.40 -4.41
C PRO A 312 16.13 -15.43 -5.57
N GLY A 313 15.21 -15.79 -6.47
CA GLY A 313 14.82 -14.93 -7.59
C GLY A 313 15.73 -14.97 -8.82
N VAL A 314 16.92 -15.58 -8.78
CA VAL A 314 17.82 -15.64 -9.96
C VAL A 314 17.32 -16.57 -11.09
N GLY A 315 16.27 -17.35 -10.87
CA GLY A 315 15.72 -18.28 -11.87
C GLY A 315 16.28 -19.70 -11.79
N LYS A 316 16.42 -20.26 -10.58
CA LYS A 316 16.83 -21.68 -10.39
C LYS A 316 15.81 -22.66 -10.99
N THR A 317 14.51 -22.39 -10.81
CA THR A 317 13.41 -23.20 -11.36
C THR A 317 13.41 -23.19 -12.89
N ALA A 318 13.71 -22.03 -13.50
CA ALA A 318 13.83 -21.91 -14.96
C ALA A 318 14.90 -22.85 -15.56
N VAL A 319 15.96 -23.20 -14.81
CA VAL A 319 16.95 -24.19 -15.28
C VAL A 319 16.34 -25.60 -15.34
N ALA A 320 15.44 -25.95 -14.41
CA ALA A 320 14.75 -27.23 -14.41
C ALA A 320 13.69 -27.31 -15.52
N GLU A 321 12.93 -26.23 -15.74
CA GLU A 321 12.01 -26.08 -16.87
C GLU A 321 12.75 -26.17 -18.21
N GLY A 322 13.93 -25.55 -18.30
CA GLY A 322 14.77 -25.58 -19.50
C GLY A 322 15.27 -26.97 -19.83
N LEU A 323 15.54 -27.80 -18.81
CA LEU A 323 15.83 -29.21 -19.00
C LEU A 323 14.60 -29.96 -19.54
N ALA A 324 13.40 -29.74 -18.98
CA ALA A 324 12.18 -30.38 -19.45
C ALA A 324 11.86 -30.02 -20.91
N LEU A 325 12.01 -28.75 -21.28
CA LEU A 325 11.88 -28.26 -22.66
C LEU A 325 12.86 -28.95 -23.61
N ARG A 326 14.14 -29.08 -23.22
CA ARG A 326 15.13 -29.78 -24.06
C ARG A 326 14.83 -31.27 -24.22
N ILE A 327 14.29 -31.93 -23.19
CA ILE A 327 13.89 -33.34 -23.28
C ILE A 327 12.73 -33.47 -24.27
N ALA A 328 11.68 -32.65 -24.11
CA ALA A 328 10.50 -32.67 -24.99
C ALA A 328 10.86 -32.38 -26.46
N ASN A 329 11.76 -31.43 -26.70
CA ASN A 329 12.23 -31.07 -28.03
C ASN A 329 13.27 -32.04 -28.63
N GLN A 330 13.62 -33.12 -27.92
CA GLN A 330 14.64 -34.10 -28.35
C GLN A 330 16.05 -33.51 -28.58
N GLU A 331 16.39 -32.44 -27.87
CA GLU A 331 17.70 -31.75 -27.98
C GLU A 331 18.79 -32.40 -27.10
N ILE A 332 18.57 -33.64 -26.63
CA ILE A 332 19.43 -34.31 -25.65
C ILE A 332 19.88 -35.68 -26.17
N THR A 333 21.06 -36.14 -25.72
CA THR A 333 21.59 -37.48 -25.99
C THR A 333 20.63 -38.62 -25.58
N GLN A 334 20.72 -39.77 -26.27
CA GLN A 334 19.82 -40.94 -26.12
C GLN A 334 19.60 -41.40 -24.67
N GLY A 335 20.53 -41.15 -23.73
CA GLY A 335 20.40 -41.58 -22.33
C GLY A 335 19.37 -40.81 -21.48
N LEU A 336 18.95 -39.62 -21.92
CA LEU A 336 18.00 -38.76 -21.20
C LEU A 336 16.70 -38.51 -21.99
N ALA A 337 16.62 -38.92 -23.25
CA ALA A 337 15.51 -38.62 -24.16
C ALA A 337 14.13 -39.10 -23.67
N ASN A 338 14.08 -40.22 -22.94
CA ASN A 338 12.84 -40.81 -22.43
C ASN A 338 12.61 -40.54 -20.94
N ARG A 339 13.19 -39.46 -20.39
CA ARG A 339 13.04 -39.13 -18.97
C ARG A 339 12.00 -38.05 -18.72
N GLU A 340 11.25 -38.19 -17.63
CA GLU A 340 10.30 -37.18 -17.19
C GLU A 340 10.89 -36.36 -16.04
N VAL A 341 10.51 -35.09 -15.96
CA VAL A 341 10.92 -34.16 -14.91
C VAL A 341 9.71 -33.81 -14.05
N ALA A 342 9.80 -34.01 -12.75
CA ALA A 342 8.75 -33.66 -11.79
C ALA A 342 9.30 -32.85 -10.62
N VAL A 343 8.59 -31.80 -10.20
CA VAL A 343 8.94 -30.95 -9.05
C VAL A 343 8.20 -31.44 -7.82
N LEU A 344 8.94 -31.75 -6.76
CA LEU A 344 8.39 -32.19 -5.48
C LEU A 344 7.92 -30.98 -4.65
N ASP A 345 6.67 -30.98 -4.22
CA ASP A 345 6.15 -29.96 -3.30
C ASP A 345 6.33 -30.43 -1.85
N VAL A 346 7.33 -29.85 -1.18
CA VAL A 346 7.63 -30.14 0.24
C VAL A 346 6.50 -29.65 1.16
N GLY A 347 5.81 -28.58 0.80
CA GLY A 347 4.68 -28.04 1.54
C GLY A 347 3.51 -29.01 1.59
N LEU A 348 3.13 -29.60 0.44
CA LEU A 348 2.08 -30.63 0.37
C LEU A 348 2.44 -31.89 1.15
N LEU A 349 3.73 -32.27 1.17
CA LEU A 349 4.19 -33.41 1.95
C LEU A 349 3.98 -33.23 3.46
N ILE A 350 4.18 -32.00 3.95
CA ILE A 350 3.98 -31.62 5.36
C ILE A 350 2.48 -31.43 5.66
N ALA A 351 1.71 -30.90 4.70
CA ALA A 351 0.30 -30.61 4.86
C ALA A 351 -0.48 -31.85 5.30
N GLY A 352 -1.20 -31.72 6.42
CA GLY A 352 -2.01 -32.79 6.98
C GLY A 352 -1.22 -33.89 7.71
N THR A 353 0.10 -33.78 7.86
CA THR A 353 0.86 -34.66 8.76
C THR A 353 0.82 -34.14 10.18
N LYS A 354 0.43 -34.97 11.14
CA LYS A 354 0.44 -34.63 12.57
C LYS A 354 1.73 -35.08 13.25
N TYR A 355 2.37 -36.10 12.68
CA TYR A 355 3.54 -36.76 13.24
C TYR A 355 4.64 -36.90 12.19
N ARG A 356 5.90 -36.73 12.60
CA ARG A 356 7.08 -36.91 11.75
C ARG A 356 7.09 -38.25 10.99
N GLY A 357 6.58 -39.32 11.61
CA GLY A 357 6.54 -40.65 10.98
C GLY A 357 5.63 -40.71 9.74
N GLU A 358 4.55 -39.94 9.70
CA GLU A 358 3.63 -39.88 8.55
C GLU A 358 4.32 -39.22 7.34
N PHE A 359 5.11 -38.17 7.59
CA PHE A 359 5.94 -37.53 6.57
C PHE A 359 7.00 -38.49 6.01
N GLU A 360 7.70 -39.21 6.87
CA GLU A 360 8.69 -40.21 6.46
C GLU A 360 8.04 -41.35 5.64
N GLU A 361 6.83 -41.78 6.00
CA GLU A 361 6.09 -42.80 5.25
C GLU A 361 5.68 -42.32 3.85
N ARG A 362 5.23 -41.06 3.72
CA ARG A 362 4.91 -40.44 2.40
C ARG A 362 6.14 -40.41 1.50
N ILE A 363 7.27 -39.90 2.00
CA ILE A 363 8.54 -39.90 1.25
C ILE A 363 8.94 -41.32 0.85
N LYS A 364 8.81 -42.30 1.75
CA LYS A 364 9.16 -43.69 1.44
C LYS A 364 8.33 -44.26 0.29
N ARG A 365 7.02 -44.00 0.25
CA ARG A 365 6.14 -44.42 -0.86
C ARG A 365 6.53 -43.78 -2.18
N ILE A 366 6.80 -42.47 -2.18
CA ILE A 366 7.28 -41.74 -3.36
C ILE A 366 8.58 -42.37 -3.89
N MET A 367 9.52 -42.69 -3.00
CA MET A 367 10.78 -43.33 -3.37
C MET A 367 10.58 -44.73 -3.97
N GLU A 368 9.59 -45.50 -3.51
CA GLU A 368 9.25 -46.80 -4.08
C GLU A 368 8.64 -46.70 -5.49
N GLU A 369 7.89 -45.64 -5.78
CA GLU A 369 7.35 -45.37 -7.13
C GLU A 369 8.46 -44.92 -8.09
N ILE A 370 9.32 -43.99 -7.66
CA ILE A 370 10.48 -43.53 -8.45
C ILE A 370 11.38 -44.72 -8.83
N LYS A 371 11.64 -45.61 -7.86
CA LYS A 371 12.45 -46.81 -8.08
C LYS A 371 11.85 -47.77 -9.12
N ARG A 372 10.52 -47.83 -9.23
CA ARG A 372 9.81 -48.65 -10.23
C ARG A 372 9.84 -48.01 -11.61
N LYS A 373 9.55 -46.71 -11.71
CA LYS A 373 9.46 -45.99 -12.99
C LYS A 373 10.83 -45.82 -13.68
N LYS A 374 11.92 -45.60 -12.92
CA LYS A 374 13.33 -45.45 -13.39
C LYS A 374 13.63 -44.35 -14.43
N THR A 375 12.62 -43.82 -15.11
CA THR A 375 12.73 -42.76 -16.12
C THR A 375 12.55 -41.36 -15.52
N MET A 376 12.45 -41.23 -14.20
CA MET A 376 12.05 -39.98 -13.56
C MET A 376 13.20 -39.22 -12.94
N ILE A 377 13.22 -37.90 -13.18
CA ILE A 377 14.14 -36.93 -12.58
C ILE A 377 13.31 -36.07 -11.62
N LEU A 378 13.69 -36.07 -10.34
CA LEU A 378 12.99 -35.31 -9.31
C LEU A 378 13.68 -33.96 -9.07
N VAL A 379 12.96 -32.87 -9.18
CA VAL A 379 13.42 -31.53 -8.79
C VAL A 379 12.97 -31.28 -7.35
N ILE A 380 13.90 -30.95 -6.48
CA ILE A 380 13.64 -30.63 -5.08
C ILE A 380 14.09 -29.20 -4.85
N ASP A 381 13.12 -28.29 -4.80
CA ASP A 381 13.35 -26.93 -4.38
C ASP A 381 13.64 -26.91 -2.87
N GLU A 382 14.55 -26.03 -2.47
CA GLU A 382 15.01 -25.91 -1.08
C GLU A 382 15.44 -27.25 -0.48
N ILE A 383 16.29 -28.00 -1.19
CA ILE A 383 16.68 -29.37 -0.82
C ILE A 383 17.26 -29.50 0.62
N HIS A 384 17.77 -28.40 1.18
CA HIS A 384 18.25 -28.33 2.56
C HIS A 384 17.13 -28.61 3.60
N THR A 385 15.87 -28.30 3.29
CA THR A 385 14.70 -28.53 4.16
C THR A 385 14.51 -30.01 4.49
N ILE A 386 14.74 -30.88 3.50
CA ILE A 386 14.60 -32.34 3.61
C ILE A 386 15.88 -32.97 4.19
N ILE A 387 17.04 -32.35 3.95
CA ILE A 387 18.36 -32.88 4.30
C ILE A 387 18.79 -32.53 5.73
N GLY A 388 18.22 -31.49 6.35
CA GLY A 388 18.22 -31.26 7.80
C GLY A 388 19.53 -31.60 8.51
N ALA A 389 20.60 -30.83 8.26
CA ALA A 389 21.91 -31.03 8.89
C ALA A 389 21.86 -30.67 10.40
N GLY A 390 21.32 -31.56 11.23
CA GLY A 390 21.66 -31.71 12.65
C GLY A 390 21.40 -30.52 13.58
N SER A 391 20.46 -29.62 13.27
CA SER A 391 20.09 -28.53 14.19
C SER A 391 19.01 -28.98 15.16
N ALA A 392 19.28 -28.82 16.46
CA ALA A 392 18.36 -29.11 17.55
C ALA A 392 17.08 -28.28 17.42
N GLU A 393 15.94 -28.94 17.72
CA GLU A 393 14.56 -28.42 17.72
C GLU A 393 13.95 -28.06 16.34
N GLY A 394 13.34 -29.05 15.68
CA GLY A 394 12.22 -28.80 14.74
C GLY A 394 12.42 -29.09 13.26
N SER A 395 13.62 -29.48 12.80
CA SER A 395 13.84 -29.81 11.38
C SER A 395 13.38 -31.23 11.01
N LEU A 396 12.62 -31.34 9.91
CA LEU A 396 12.14 -32.60 9.32
C LEU A 396 13.29 -33.28 8.57
N ASP A 397 13.97 -34.25 9.20
CA ASP A 397 15.12 -34.92 8.59
C ASP A 397 14.71 -36.23 7.91
N ALA A 398 14.64 -36.21 6.56
CA ALA A 398 14.50 -37.39 5.71
C ALA A 398 15.82 -37.79 5.02
N ALA A 399 16.96 -37.23 5.44
CA ALA A 399 18.26 -37.54 4.85
C ALA A 399 18.59 -39.04 4.96
N ASN A 400 18.13 -39.71 6.02
CA ASN A 400 18.31 -41.16 6.21
C ASN A 400 17.61 -42.01 5.14
N ILE A 401 16.52 -41.51 4.53
CA ILE A 401 15.80 -42.19 3.44
C ILE A 401 16.46 -41.90 2.09
N LEU A 402 16.90 -40.65 1.88
CA LEU A 402 17.48 -40.20 0.61
C LEU A 402 18.93 -40.67 0.40
N LYS A 403 19.77 -40.67 1.46
CA LYS A 403 21.19 -41.06 1.38
C LYS A 403 21.41 -42.43 0.73
N PRO A 404 20.69 -43.50 1.10
CA PRO A 404 20.83 -44.81 0.46
C PRO A 404 20.41 -44.81 -1.01
N ALA A 405 19.32 -44.14 -1.36
CA ALA A 405 18.80 -44.09 -2.74
C ALA A 405 19.72 -43.30 -3.68
N LEU A 406 20.24 -42.15 -3.21
CA LEU A 406 21.26 -41.37 -3.91
C LEU A 406 22.57 -42.16 -4.04
N SER A 407 22.94 -42.95 -3.04
CA SER A 407 24.16 -43.76 -3.06
C SER A 407 24.13 -44.92 -4.03
N ARG A 408 22.96 -45.55 -4.18
CA ARG A 408 22.75 -46.63 -5.16
C ARG A 408 22.45 -46.13 -6.57
N GLY A 409 22.30 -44.82 -6.76
CA GLY A 409 21.89 -44.24 -8.04
C GLY A 409 20.45 -44.59 -8.43
N GLU A 410 19.62 -44.97 -7.46
CA GLU A 410 18.20 -45.27 -7.65
C GLU A 410 17.35 -44.00 -7.76
N LEU A 411 17.82 -42.90 -7.14
CA LEU A 411 17.25 -41.58 -7.26
C LEU A 411 18.18 -40.68 -8.08
N GLN A 412 17.64 -40.11 -9.14
CA GLN A 412 18.26 -38.99 -9.82
C GLN A 412 17.44 -37.73 -9.54
N CYS A 413 18.11 -36.70 -9.05
CA CYS A 413 17.45 -35.46 -8.66
C CYS A 413 18.26 -34.21 -9.00
N ILE A 414 17.55 -33.09 -9.10
CA ILE A 414 18.10 -31.73 -9.17
C ILE A 414 17.73 -31.06 -7.87
N GLY A 415 18.72 -30.66 -7.07
CA GLY A 415 18.46 -29.85 -5.87
C GLY A 415 18.61 -28.37 -6.17
N ALA A 416 17.81 -27.51 -5.55
CA ALA A 416 18.03 -26.06 -5.56
C ALA A 416 18.19 -25.54 -4.12
N THR A 417 19.14 -24.62 -3.91
CA THR A 417 19.47 -24.09 -2.57
C THR A 417 20.26 -22.78 -2.68
N THR A 418 20.40 -22.05 -1.58
CA THR A 418 21.31 -20.89 -1.48
C THR A 418 22.74 -21.31 -1.13
N LEU A 419 23.70 -20.41 -1.29
CA LEU A 419 25.10 -20.69 -0.97
C LEU A 419 25.30 -21.02 0.51
N ASP A 420 24.60 -20.32 1.41
CA ASP A 420 24.72 -20.51 2.85
C ASP A 420 24.17 -21.87 3.30
N GLU A 421 23.04 -22.29 2.73
CA GLU A 421 22.46 -23.61 2.97
C GLU A 421 23.34 -24.73 2.39
N TYR A 422 23.91 -24.53 1.21
CA TYR A 422 24.78 -25.51 0.57
C TYR A 422 25.98 -25.88 1.44
N ARG A 423 26.53 -24.95 2.23
CA ARG A 423 27.62 -25.23 3.18
C ARG A 423 27.26 -26.33 4.19
N THR A 424 25.99 -26.50 4.52
CA THR A 424 25.53 -27.58 5.40
C THR A 424 25.57 -28.94 4.70
N ILE A 425 25.19 -28.98 3.42
CA ILE A 425 25.20 -30.17 2.57
C ILE A 425 26.63 -30.58 2.23
N GLU A 426 27.51 -29.60 1.98
CA GLU A 426 28.94 -29.82 1.70
C GLU A 426 29.68 -30.46 2.88
N LYS A 427 29.29 -30.10 4.12
CA LYS A 427 29.84 -30.71 5.34
C LYS A 427 29.50 -32.19 5.48
N ASP A 428 28.43 -32.69 4.86
CA ASP A 428 28.06 -34.10 4.88
C ASP A 428 28.81 -34.90 3.79
N PRO A 429 29.77 -35.78 4.16
CA PRO A 429 30.56 -36.53 3.18
C PRO A 429 29.73 -37.49 2.31
N ALA A 430 28.57 -37.94 2.77
CA ALA A 430 27.71 -38.85 2.01
C ALA A 430 27.01 -38.11 0.86
N LEU A 431 26.55 -36.88 1.10
CA LEU A 431 25.83 -36.05 0.12
C LEU A 431 26.78 -35.32 -0.82
N ALA A 432 27.90 -34.79 -0.31
CA ALA A 432 28.94 -34.14 -1.13
C ALA A 432 29.55 -35.07 -2.19
N ARG A 433 29.49 -36.40 -1.97
CA ARG A 433 29.93 -37.41 -2.96
C ARG A 433 28.87 -37.74 -4.02
N ARG A 434 27.67 -37.16 -3.95
CA ARG A 434 26.53 -37.45 -4.84
C ARG A 434 26.07 -36.24 -5.61
N PHE A 435 26.13 -35.07 -4.99
CA PHE A 435 25.80 -33.80 -5.62
C PHE A 435 27.01 -33.18 -6.32
N GLN A 436 26.74 -32.46 -7.40
CA GLN A 436 27.71 -31.65 -8.12
C GLN A 436 27.18 -30.21 -8.21
N PRO A 437 27.92 -29.21 -7.70
CA PRO A 437 27.46 -27.83 -7.71
C PRO A 437 27.39 -27.25 -9.13
N VAL A 438 26.34 -26.47 -9.37
CA VAL A 438 26.11 -25.61 -10.52
C VAL A 438 25.72 -24.24 -9.98
N TYR A 439 26.58 -23.24 -10.20
CA TYR A 439 26.30 -21.87 -9.77
C TYR A 439 25.34 -21.22 -10.76
N VAL A 440 24.31 -20.57 -10.23
CA VAL A 440 23.32 -19.80 -10.98
C VAL A 440 23.45 -18.35 -10.51
N ASP A 441 24.18 -17.57 -11.29
CA ASP A 441 24.47 -16.17 -10.98
C ASP A 441 23.29 -15.27 -11.36
N GLU A 442 23.22 -14.09 -10.73
CA GLU A 442 22.29 -13.03 -11.15
C GLU A 442 22.57 -12.66 -12.63
N PRO A 443 21.55 -12.67 -13.51
CA PRO A 443 21.74 -12.34 -14.91
C PRO A 443 22.09 -10.86 -15.05
N SER A 444 22.89 -10.55 -16.07
CA SER A 444 23.20 -9.17 -16.40
C SER A 444 21.94 -8.38 -16.79
N PRO A 445 21.93 -7.04 -16.71
CA PRO A 445 20.82 -6.22 -17.19
C PRO A 445 20.45 -6.49 -18.66
N ALA A 446 21.42 -6.85 -19.51
CA ALA A 446 21.18 -7.19 -20.91
C ALA A 446 20.51 -8.57 -21.08
N GLU A 447 20.96 -9.58 -20.34
CA GLU A 447 20.32 -10.90 -20.32
C GLU A 447 18.90 -10.80 -19.76
N THR A 448 18.71 -10.02 -18.68
CA THR A 448 17.39 -9.76 -18.08
C THR A 448 16.42 -9.11 -19.07
N LEU A 449 16.88 -8.15 -19.89
CA LEU A 449 16.05 -7.56 -20.93
C LEU A 449 15.56 -8.62 -21.92
N THR A 450 16.43 -9.58 -22.26
CA THR A 450 16.10 -10.66 -23.19
C THR A 450 15.08 -11.62 -22.55
N ILE A 451 15.22 -11.92 -21.25
CA ILE A 451 14.25 -12.70 -20.46
C ILE A 451 12.87 -12.00 -20.47
N LEU A 452 12.81 -10.71 -20.12
CA LEU A 452 11.56 -9.95 -20.09
C LEU A 452 10.91 -9.85 -21.49
N GLN A 453 11.70 -9.73 -22.55
CA GLN A 453 11.19 -9.73 -23.92
C GLN A 453 10.54 -11.05 -24.31
N GLY A 454 11.08 -12.18 -23.85
CA GLY A 454 10.44 -13.48 -24.07
C GLY A 454 9.17 -13.70 -23.28
N LEU A 455 9.16 -13.28 -22.01
CA LEU A 455 7.98 -13.37 -21.14
C LEU A 455 6.88 -12.36 -21.52
N ARG A 456 7.21 -11.32 -22.30
CA ARG A 456 6.28 -10.26 -22.71
C ARG A 456 4.97 -10.81 -23.25
N THR A 457 5.02 -11.81 -24.13
CA THR A 457 3.82 -12.37 -24.78
C THR A 457 2.87 -13.01 -23.76
N SER A 458 3.42 -13.73 -22.77
CA SER A 458 2.65 -14.35 -21.69
C SER A 458 1.94 -13.28 -20.83
N TYR A 459 2.67 -12.24 -20.41
CA TYR A 459 2.11 -11.16 -19.58
C TYR A 459 1.13 -10.25 -20.34
N GLU A 460 1.42 -9.90 -21.59
CA GLU A 460 0.50 -9.10 -22.43
C GLU A 460 -0.82 -9.85 -22.65
N GLY A 461 -0.77 -11.16 -22.92
CA GLY A 461 -1.96 -12.00 -23.08
C GLY A 461 -2.77 -12.15 -21.80
N PHE A 462 -2.10 -12.37 -20.67
CA PHE A 462 -2.75 -12.57 -19.36
C PHE A 462 -3.41 -11.27 -18.83
N HIS A 463 -2.72 -10.15 -18.93
CA HIS A 463 -3.23 -8.86 -18.44
C HIS A 463 -4.06 -8.10 -19.47
N ASN A 464 -3.98 -8.48 -20.75
CA ASN A 464 -4.60 -7.78 -21.87
C ASN A 464 -4.13 -6.31 -21.94
N VAL A 465 -2.82 -6.13 -21.84
CA VAL A 465 -2.10 -4.85 -21.92
C VAL A 465 -0.99 -4.94 -22.97
N ARG A 466 -0.43 -3.81 -23.37
CA ARG A 466 0.80 -3.74 -24.19
C ARG A 466 1.97 -3.31 -23.32
N ILE A 467 3.11 -3.98 -23.44
CA ILE A 467 4.33 -3.68 -22.67
C ILE A 467 5.42 -3.24 -23.66
N PRO A 468 5.65 -1.92 -23.82
CA PRO A 468 6.69 -1.40 -24.70
C PRO A 468 8.12 -1.77 -24.23
N ASP A 469 9.05 -1.90 -25.18
CA ASP A 469 10.44 -2.25 -24.89
C ASP A 469 11.15 -1.23 -23.97
N PHE A 470 10.82 0.05 -24.11
CA PHE A 470 11.37 1.09 -23.23
C PHE A 470 10.94 0.90 -21.78
N THR A 471 9.73 0.38 -21.54
CA THR A 471 9.22 0.07 -20.20
C THR A 471 9.99 -1.08 -19.57
N LEU A 472 10.30 -2.13 -20.34
CA LEU A 472 11.13 -3.25 -19.87
C LEU A 472 12.56 -2.80 -19.52
N LYS A 473 13.15 -1.94 -20.36
CA LYS A 473 14.46 -1.37 -20.05
C LYS A 473 14.40 -0.53 -18.77
N ARG A 474 13.35 0.28 -18.63
CA ARG A 474 13.15 1.14 -17.46
C ARG A 474 12.91 0.35 -16.18
N SER A 475 12.17 -0.77 -16.23
CA SER A 475 11.97 -1.64 -15.06
C SER A 475 13.27 -2.25 -14.57
N ILE A 476 14.18 -2.62 -15.46
CA ILE A 476 15.51 -3.12 -15.09
C ILE A 476 16.37 -2.00 -14.47
N GLU A 477 16.43 -0.84 -15.11
CA GLU A 477 17.19 0.31 -14.61
C GLU A 477 16.74 0.73 -13.20
N LEU A 478 15.43 0.91 -13.03
CA LEU A 478 14.86 1.35 -11.75
C LEU A 478 14.93 0.26 -10.68
N SER A 479 14.64 -1.00 -10.99
CA SER A 479 14.77 -2.08 -10.00
C SER A 479 16.22 -2.27 -9.55
N THR A 480 17.20 -2.13 -10.45
CA THR A 480 18.62 -2.20 -10.09
C THR A 480 19.05 -1.00 -9.24
N GLY A 481 18.50 0.18 -9.51
CA GLY A 481 18.78 1.40 -8.75
C GLY A 481 18.19 1.38 -7.34
N TYR A 482 16.93 0.97 -7.19
CA TYR A 482 16.13 1.22 -5.99
C TYR A 482 15.74 -0.04 -5.19
N ILE A 483 15.84 -1.23 -5.77
CA ILE A 483 15.52 -2.52 -5.11
C ILE A 483 16.80 -3.36 -5.03
N LYS A 484 17.52 -3.22 -3.90
CA LYS A 484 18.83 -3.84 -3.65
C LYS A 484 18.77 -5.19 -2.93
N ASP A 485 17.67 -5.46 -2.23
CA ASP A 485 17.45 -6.68 -1.44
C ASP A 485 16.98 -7.88 -2.27
N ARG A 486 16.62 -7.64 -3.53
CA ARG A 486 16.23 -8.65 -4.51
C ARG A 486 17.18 -8.68 -5.70
N PHE A 487 17.23 -9.83 -6.35
CA PHE A 487 18.09 -10.08 -7.50
C PHE A 487 17.29 -10.07 -8.81
N LEU A 488 17.95 -9.75 -9.91
CA LEU A 488 17.42 -9.98 -11.25
C LEU A 488 17.31 -11.49 -11.54
N PRO A 489 16.39 -11.93 -12.41
CA PRO A 489 15.39 -11.13 -13.13
C PRO A 489 14.11 -10.88 -12.32
N ASP A 490 13.89 -11.58 -11.21
CA ASP A 490 12.67 -11.60 -10.39
C ASP A 490 12.12 -10.21 -10.06
N LYS A 491 12.94 -9.32 -9.49
CA LYS A 491 12.50 -7.96 -9.15
C LYS A 491 12.01 -7.13 -10.34
N ALA A 492 12.49 -7.42 -11.56
CA ALA A 492 12.07 -6.70 -12.76
C ALA A 492 10.79 -7.32 -13.35
N ILE A 493 10.63 -8.64 -13.23
CA ILE A 493 9.43 -9.38 -13.61
C ILE A 493 8.25 -8.93 -12.74
N ASP A 494 8.43 -8.93 -11.42
CA ASP A 494 7.38 -8.52 -10.47
C ASP A 494 6.88 -7.09 -10.74
N LEU A 495 7.80 -6.16 -11.04
CA LEU A 495 7.42 -4.78 -11.36
C LEU A 495 6.60 -4.67 -12.64
N VAL A 496 6.97 -5.43 -13.67
CA VAL A 496 6.24 -5.45 -14.95
C VAL A 496 4.86 -6.10 -14.78
N ASP A 497 4.78 -7.17 -13.99
CA ASP A 497 3.54 -7.87 -13.68
C ASP A 497 2.57 -6.97 -12.89
N GLU A 498 3.04 -6.35 -11.80
CA GLU A 498 2.22 -5.45 -10.99
C GLU A 498 1.80 -4.19 -11.78
N ALA A 499 2.68 -3.64 -12.62
CA ALA A 499 2.34 -2.51 -13.50
C ALA A 499 1.26 -2.88 -14.50
N SER A 500 1.34 -4.08 -15.08
CA SER A 500 0.35 -4.61 -16.01
C SER A 500 -1.00 -4.82 -15.32
N ALA A 501 -1.00 -5.39 -14.12
CA ALA A 501 -2.20 -5.57 -13.31
C ALA A 501 -2.84 -4.23 -12.92
N ARG A 502 -2.04 -3.23 -12.54
CA ARG A 502 -2.51 -1.90 -12.15
C ARG A 502 -3.15 -1.15 -13.32
N VAL A 503 -2.53 -1.18 -14.50
CA VAL A 503 -3.10 -0.59 -15.72
C VAL A 503 -4.44 -1.24 -16.08
N LYS A 504 -4.55 -2.56 -15.92
CA LYS A 504 -5.79 -3.31 -16.12
C LYS A 504 -6.91 -2.86 -15.17
N ILE A 505 -6.62 -2.74 -13.87
CA ILE A 505 -7.61 -2.34 -12.84
C ILE A 505 -8.07 -0.89 -13.04
N THR A 506 -7.15 0.01 -13.37
CA THR A 506 -7.43 1.43 -13.55
C THR A 506 -8.44 1.67 -14.68
N ARG A 507 -8.48 0.84 -15.72
CA ARG A 507 -9.48 0.97 -16.80
C ARG A 507 -10.87 0.42 -16.42
N VAL A 508 -10.93 -0.60 -15.57
CA VAL A 508 -12.22 -1.17 -15.11
C VAL A 508 -12.97 -0.15 -14.24
N SER A 509 -12.23 0.74 -13.58
CA SER A 509 -12.77 1.90 -12.87
C SER A 509 -12.78 3.08 -13.83
N SER A 510 -13.88 3.39 -14.49
CA SER A 510 -13.95 4.54 -15.41
C SER A 510 -13.56 5.85 -14.70
N ASP A 511 -12.32 6.31 -14.91
CA ASP A 511 -11.71 7.51 -14.33
C ASP A 511 -12.15 8.81 -15.03
N ASP A 512 -13.42 8.91 -15.44
CA ASP A 512 -13.96 10.20 -15.85
C ASP A 512 -14.33 11.01 -14.59
N PRO A 513 -13.74 12.21 -14.38
CA PRO A 513 -14.05 13.04 -13.22
C PRO A 513 -15.54 13.34 -13.08
N GLU A 514 -16.25 13.49 -14.21
CA GLU A 514 -17.66 13.82 -14.23
C GLU A 514 -18.52 12.62 -13.81
N VAL A 515 -18.13 11.40 -14.23
CA VAL A 515 -18.79 10.15 -13.80
C VAL A 515 -18.56 9.88 -12.31
N LYS A 516 -17.34 10.08 -11.80
CA LYS A 516 -17.01 9.90 -10.37
C LYS A 516 -17.78 10.87 -9.46
N VAL A 517 -17.97 12.12 -9.90
CA VAL A 517 -18.78 13.10 -9.16
C VAL A 517 -20.22 12.60 -9.06
N HIS A 518 -20.81 12.16 -10.17
CA HIS A 518 -22.17 11.66 -10.19
C HIS A 518 -22.35 10.32 -9.44
N GLU A 519 -21.35 9.43 -9.43
CA GLU A 519 -21.35 8.21 -8.60
C GLU A 519 -21.35 8.54 -7.10
N LYS A 520 -20.59 9.55 -6.68
CA LYS A 520 -20.57 10.02 -5.30
C LYS A 520 -21.91 10.65 -4.89
N ASP A 521 -22.51 11.43 -5.79
CA ASP A 521 -23.85 11.98 -5.58
C ASP A 521 -24.90 10.88 -5.48
N LEU A 522 -24.78 9.82 -6.29
CA LEU A 522 -25.67 8.65 -6.24
C LEU A 522 -25.56 7.92 -4.89
N GLN A 523 -24.35 7.76 -4.35
CA GLN A 523 -24.16 7.15 -3.02
C GLN A 523 -24.81 7.98 -1.90
N ARG A 524 -24.73 9.31 -2.00
CA ARG A 524 -25.39 10.21 -1.05
C ARG A 524 -26.92 10.09 -1.11
N ILE A 525 -27.49 10.12 -2.32
CA ILE A 525 -28.93 9.94 -2.55
C ILE A 525 -29.43 8.59 -2.00
N LEU A 526 -28.67 7.52 -2.21
CA LEU A 526 -29.00 6.19 -1.66
C LEU A 526 -29.01 6.17 -0.13
N ALA A 527 -28.03 6.82 0.51
CA ALA A 527 -27.97 6.92 1.96
C ALA A 527 -29.13 7.75 2.54
N ASP A 528 -29.53 8.83 1.86
CA ASP A 528 -30.65 9.67 2.26
C ASP A 528 -32.00 8.95 2.03
N LYS A 529 -32.13 8.16 0.96
CA LYS A 529 -33.29 7.29 0.71
C LYS A 529 -33.46 6.24 1.81
N ASP A 530 -32.38 5.58 2.20
CA ASP A 530 -32.39 4.61 3.31
C ASP A 530 -32.76 5.26 4.64
N ARG A 531 -32.37 6.53 4.85
CA ARG A 531 -32.77 7.30 6.04
C ARG A 531 -34.26 7.62 6.03
N ALA A 532 -34.80 8.06 4.89
CA ALA A 532 -36.23 8.33 4.73
C ALA A 532 -37.09 7.07 4.90
N LEU A 533 -36.66 5.93 4.32
CA LEU A 533 -37.32 4.64 4.49
C LEU A 533 -37.30 4.16 5.95
N ARG A 534 -36.16 4.30 6.65
CA ARG A 534 -36.07 3.99 8.10
C ARG A 534 -36.93 4.93 8.95
N GLY A 535 -37.07 6.19 8.53
CA GLY A 535 -37.94 7.18 9.17
C GLY A 535 -39.43 7.00 8.85
N GLN A 536 -39.81 6.02 8.01
CA GLN A 536 -41.16 5.80 7.50
C GLN A 536 -41.74 7.00 6.71
N ASP A 537 -40.87 7.86 6.18
CA ASP A 537 -41.25 8.99 5.34
C ASP A 537 -41.30 8.53 3.87
N PHE A 538 -42.44 7.94 3.50
CA PHE A 538 -42.63 7.30 2.20
C PHE A 538 -42.74 8.29 1.04
N GLU A 539 -43.16 9.52 1.31
CA GLU A 539 -43.31 10.58 0.31
C GLU A 539 -41.93 11.11 -0.09
N LEU A 540 -41.10 11.45 0.90
CA LEU A 540 -39.70 11.82 0.68
C LEU A 540 -38.88 10.68 0.05
N ALA A 541 -39.11 9.43 0.47
CA ALA A 541 -38.44 8.27 -0.13
C ALA A 541 -38.83 8.05 -1.60
N MET A 542 -40.02 8.47 -2.01
CA MET A 542 -40.49 8.41 -3.40
C MET A 542 -39.79 9.48 -4.24
N GLU A 543 -39.73 10.73 -3.77
CA GLU A 543 -39.02 11.82 -4.45
C GLU A 543 -37.52 11.52 -4.62
N ILE A 544 -36.87 11.02 -3.55
CA ILE A 544 -35.45 10.65 -3.60
C ILE A 544 -35.20 9.49 -4.57
N ARG A 545 -36.16 8.55 -4.70
CA ARG A 545 -36.07 7.45 -5.67
C ARG A 545 -36.14 7.95 -7.11
N ASP A 546 -36.96 8.96 -7.40
CA ASP A 546 -37.06 9.53 -8.74
C ASP A 546 -35.80 10.32 -9.10
N ALA A 547 -35.22 11.04 -8.13
CA ALA A 547 -33.91 11.66 -8.26
C ALA A 547 -32.79 10.63 -8.48
N GLU A 548 -32.80 9.52 -7.74
CA GLU A 548 -31.89 8.38 -7.91
C GLU A 548 -31.96 7.82 -9.35
N MET A 549 -33.17 7.58 -9.85
CA MET A 549 -33.39 7.01 -11.18
C MET A 549 -32.91 7.95 -12.30
N THR A 550 -33.15 9.25 -12.14
CA THR A 550 -32.67 10.28 -13.05
C THR A 550 -31.15 10.31 -13.10
N LEU A 551 -30.50 10.27 -11.94
CA LEU A 551 -29.04 10.31 -11.85
C LEU A 551 -28.39 9.03 -12.39
N ARG A 552 -28.96 7.85 -12.09
CA ARG A 552 -28.52 6.58 -12.68
C ARG A 552 -28.61 6.61 -14.20
N THR A 553 -29.71 7.12 -14.75
CA THR A 553 -29.91 7.23 -16.20
C THR A 553 -28.88 8.17 -16.83
N ARG A 554 -28.53 9.27 -16.14
CA ARG A 554 -27.49 10.21 -16.58
C ARG A 554 -26.10 9.59 -16.57
N ILE A 555 -25.74 8.86 -15.51
CA ILE A 555 -24.48 8.12 -15.43
C ILE A 555 -24.39 7.08 -16.56
N THR A 556 -25.44 6.29 -16.76
CA THR A 556 -25.49 5.30 -17.85
C THR A 556 -25.40 5.96 -19.22
N ALA A 557 -26.07 7.09 -19.43
CA ALA A 557 -25.97 7.87 -20.66
C ALA A 557 -24.56 8.46 -20.86
N MET A 558 -23.88 8.91 -19.81
CA MET A 558 -22.49 9.39 -19.88
C MET A 558 -21.53 8.26 -20.23
N ILE A 559 -21.65 7.09 -19.58
CA ILE A 559 -20.86 5.89 -19.91
C ILE A 559 -21.09 5.48 -21.38
N LYS A 560 -22.36 5.45 -21.82
CA LYS A 560 -22.72 5.11 -23.20
C LYS A 560 -22.29 6.17 -24.21
N ASN A 561 -22.31 7.45 -23.83
CA ASN A 561 -21.79 8.54 -24.65
C ASN A 561 -20.27 8.42 -24.79
N LEU A 562 -19.55 8.04 -23.73
CA LEU A 562 -18.10 7.75 -23.79
C LEU A 562 -17.78 6.52 -24.65
N GLU A 563 -18.72 5.57 -24.77
CA GLU A 563 -18.64 4.45 -25.70
C GLU A 563 -18.93 4.89 -27.15
N THR A 564 -19.93 5.75 -27.37
CA THR A 564 -20.39 6.18 -28.71
C THR A 564 -19.60 7.34 -29.33
N THR A 565 -19.02 8.28 -28.56
CA THR A 565 -18.05 9.26 -29.13
C THR A 565 -16.78 8.59 -29.64
N LYS A 566 -16.53 7.33 -29.28
CA LYS A 566 -15.43 6.51 -29.80
C LYS A 566 -15.83 5.64 -31.00
N GLU A 567 -17.09 5.64 -31.43
CA GLU A 567 -17.59 4.85 -32.57
C GLU A 567 -17.56 5.62 -33.92
N GLY A 568 -17.15 6.89 -33.91
CA GLY A 568 -17.23 7.79 -35.08
C GLY A 568 -16.05 7.81 -36.05
N GLU A 569 -14.95 7.11 -35.80
CA GLU A 569 -13.79 7.08 -36.72
C GLU A 569 -13.30 5.64 -36.96
N LEU A 570 -12.98 5.36 -38.22
CA LEU A 570 -12.76 4.04 -38.82
C LEU A 570 -11.74 3.13 -38.10
N GLU A 571 -11.99 1.82 -38.19
CA GLU A 571 -11.02 0.70 -38.09
C GLU A 571 -9.75 0.96 -37.26
N TYR A 572 -9.87 0.98 -35.93
CA TYR A 572 -8.74 0.69 -35.06
C TYR A 572 -8.94 -0.66 -34.39
N GLN A 573 -8.01 -1.58 -34.64
CA GLN A 573 -7.69 -2.69 -33.75
C GLN A 573 -7.81 -2.20 -32.30
N LYS A 574 -8.49 -2.95 -31.42
CA LYS A 574 -8.51 -2.72 -29.97
C LYS A 574 -7.09 -2.37 -29.49
N VAL A 575 -6.78 -1.09 -29.33
CA VAL A 575 -5.46 -0.67 -28.83
C VAL A 575 -5.44 -1.07 -27.35
N LEU A 576 -4.70 -2.13 -27.05
CA LEU A 576 -4.47 -2.56 -25.68
C LEU A 576 -3.81 -1.42 -24.90
N PRO A 577 -4.23 -1.16 -23.64
CA PRO A 577 -3.63 -0.11 -22.84
C PRO A 577 -2.14 -0.42 -22.62
N ALA A 578 -1.28 0.59 -22.77
CA ALA A 578 0.16 0.40 -22.69
C ALA A 578 0.71 0.68 -21.29
N VAL A 579 1.60 -0.18 -20.82
CA VAL A 579 2.35 0.05 -19.58
C VAL A 579 3.47 1.04 -19.86
N HIS A 580 3.35 2.25 -19.35
CA HIS A 580 4.38 3.30 -19.43
C HIS A 580 5.33 3.32 -18.23
N GLU A 581 6.45 4.05 -18.37
CA GLU A 581 7.49 4.22 -17.35
C GLU A 581 6.97 4.76 -16.01
N GLU A 582 5.95 5.62 -16.06
CA GLU A 582 5.32 6.24 -14.87
C GLU A 582 4.69 5.17 -13.96
N HIS A 583 4.08 4.13 -14.52
CA HIS A 583 3.49 3.04 -13.73
C HIS A 583 4.56 2.25 -12.96
N ILE A 584 5.72 2.03 -13.58
CA ILE A 584 6.86 1.37 -12.93
C ILE A 584 7.40 2.25 -11.80
N ALA A 585 7.57 3.54 -12.04
CA ALA A 585 8.03 4.49 -11.04
C ALA A 585 7.06 4.58 -9.85
N ASP A 586 5.75 4.59 -10.10
CA ASP A 586 4.71 4.60 -9.06
C ASP A 586 4.75 3.35 -8.17
N ILE A 587 4.98 2.17 -8.76
CA ILE A 587 5.04 0.91 -7.99
C ILE A 587 6.29 0.88 -7.12
N ILE A 588 7.45 1.22 -7.68
CA ILE A 588 8.69 1.28 -6.88
C ILE A 588 8.55 2.36 -5.79
N SER A 589 7.91 3.49 -6.09
CA SER A 589 7.64 4.51 -5.07
C SER A 589 6.75 3.96 -3.95
N SER A 590 5.75 3.12 -4.28
CA SER A 590 4.91 2.46 -3.29
C SER A 590 5.65 1.40 -2.47
N TRP A 591 6.55 0.62 -3.10
CA TRP A 591 7.30 -0.45 -2.43
C TRP A 591 8.41 0.10 -1.53
N THR A 592 9.15 1.09 -2.03
CA THR A 592 10.36 1.61 -1.39
C THR A 592 10.11 2.86 -0.56
N GLY A 593 8.97 3.54 -0.78
CA GLY A 593 8.69 4.87 -0.24
C GLY A 593 9.45 6.01 -0.91
N ILE A 594 10.35 5.73 -1.85
CA ILE A 594 11.18 6.72 -2.54
C ILE A 594 10.35 7.34 -3.68
N PRO A 595 10.11 8.65 -3.72
CA PRO A 595 9.42 9.27 -4.85
C PRO A 595 10.33 9.26 -6.09
N LEU A 596 9.90 8.58 -7.17
CA LEU A 596 10.67 8.38 -8.40
C LEU A 596 10.13 9.09 -9.64
N ASN A 597 8.93 9.66 -9.57
CA ASN A 597 8.38 10.40 -10.69
C ASN A 597 9.27 11.61 -10.99
N LYS A 598 9.44 11.96 -12.26
CA LYS A 598 10.12 13.21 -12.66
C LYS A 598 9.52 14.34 -11.83
N LEU A 599 10.38 15.20 -11.25
CA LEU A 599 9.98 16.38 -10.47
C LEU A 599 8.69 16.97 -11.03
N GLY A 600 7.58 16.57 -10.45
CA GLY A 600 6.28 16.98 -10.93
C GLY A 600 6.10 18.45 -10.59
N ALA A 601 5.20 19.15 -11.26
CA ALA A 601 4.86 20.53 -10.86
C ALA A 601 4.54 20.61 -9.36
N ALA A 602 3.84 19.59 -8.82
CA ALA A 602 3.52 19.49 -7.39
C ALA A 602 4.75 19.27 -6.48
N GLU A 603 5.74 18.47 -6.90
CA GLU A 603 6.96 18.24 -6.10
C GLU A 603 7.91 19.43 -6.18
N ALA A 604 8.05 20.04 -7.35
CA ALA A 604 8.80 21.27 -7.53
C ALA A 604 8.22 22.40 -6.68
N ASP A 605 6.89 22.57 -6.70
CA ASP A 605 6.19 23.52 -5.84
C ASP A 605 6.42 23.23 -4.35
N LYS A 606 6.42 21.95 -3.96
CA LYS A 606 6.78 21.52 -2.60
C LYS A 606 8.22 21.90 -2.26
N LEU A 607 9.19 21.64 -3.11
CA LEU A 607 10.59 22.04 -2.84
C LEU A 607 10.76 23.56 -2.75
N ILE A 608 10.03 24.33 -3.57
CA ILE A 608 10.04 25.80 -3.53
C ILE A 608 9.48 26.32 -2.20
N ARG A 609 8.38 25.73 -1.71
CA ARG A 609 7.71 26.14 -0.46
C ARG A 609 8.35 25.60 0.82
N MET A 610 9.32 24.68 0.70
CA MET A 610 9.97 24.00 1.83
C MET A 610 10.43 24.95 2.93
N GLU A 611 11.16 26.00 2.56
CA GLU A 611 11.73 26.95 3.50
C GLU A 611 10.64 27.66 4.33
N ARG A 612 9.60 28.14 3.65
CA ARG A 612 8.44 28.78 4.29
C ARG A 612 7.70 27.83 5.22
N GLU A 613 7.50 26.58 4.82
CA GLU A 613 6.81 25.59 5.67
C GLU A 613 7.64 25.16 6.87
N LEU A 614 8.97 25.10 6.74
CA LEU A 614 9.88 24.83 7.86
C LEU A 614 9.89 26.02 8.85
N HIS A 615 9.89 27.27 8.39
CA HIS A 615 9.81 28.46 9.25
C HIS A 615 8.50 28.57 10.05
N GLN A 616 7.40 27.97 9.59
CA GLN A 616 6.17 27.92 10.38
C GLN A 616 6.31 27.08 11.66
N ARG A 617 7.33 26.23 11.73
CA ARG A 617 7.53 25.28 12.83
C ARG A 617 8.83 25.54 13.60
N VAL A 618 9.87 26.01 12.93
CA VAL A 618 11.18 26.31 13.52
C VAL A 618 11.37 27.81 13.50
N ILE A 619 11.42 28.41 14.69
CA ILE A 619 11.51 29.86 14.88
C ILE A 619 12.92 30.25 15.31
N GLY A 620 13.41 31.40 14.81
CA GLY A 620 14.68 32.00 15.23
C GLY A 620 15.92 31.30 14.64
N GLN A 621 15.76 30.47 13.61
CA GLN A 621 16.85 29.69 13.00
C GLN A 621 16.81 29.76 11.46
N GLU A 622 16.67 30.96 10.91
CA GLU A 622 16.50 31.22 9.47
C GLU A 622 17.68 30.69 8.63
N GLU A 623 18.92 30.92 9.10
CA GLU A 623 20.13 30.46 8.40
C GLU A 623 20.17 28.93 8.29
N ALA A 624 19.78 28.24 9.38
CA ALA A 624 19.75 26.78 9.44
C ALA A 624 18.77 26.19 8.43
N VAL A 625 17.55 26.74 8.37
CA VAL A 625 16.50 26.27 7.48
C VAL A 625 16.85 26.56 6.02
N THR A 626 17.45 27.72 5.72
CA THR A 626 17.90 28.10 4.38
C THR A 626 18.96 27.12 3.86
N LYS A 627 19.97 26.80 4.69
CA LYS A 627 21.05 25.86 4.31
C LYS A 627 20.54 24.45 4.03
N ILE A 628 19.66 23.93 4.89
CA ILE A 628 19.04 22.62 4.69
C ILE A 628 18.22 22.60 3.41
N SER A 629 17.37 23.62 3.21
CA SER A 629 16.51 23.71 2.04
C SER A 629 17.33 23.72 0.75
N ASN A 630 18.44 24.47 0.72
CA ASN A 630 19.33 24.52 -0.44
C ASN A 630 20.04 23.19 -0.70
N ALA A 631 20.54 22.51 0.34
CA ALA A 631 21.18 21.20 0.18
C ALA A 631 20.21 20.14 -0.36
N VAL A 632 18.99 20.06 0.18
CA VAL A 632 17.97 19.11 -0.28
C VAL A 632 17.52 19.43 -1.72
N LYS A 633 17.34 20.72 -2.06
CA LYS A 633 17.04 21.16 -3.44
C LYS A 633 18.13 20.72 -4.42
N ARG A 634 19.42 20.90 -4.09
CA ARG A 634 20.56 20.48 -4.95
C ARG A 634 20.52 18.98 -5.26
N SER A 635 20.23 18.16 -4.25
CA SER A 635 20.13 16.71 -4.42
C SER A 635 18.95 16.31 -5.31
N ARG A 636 17.78 16.88 -5.07
CA ARG A 636 16.57 16.54 -5.83
C ARG A 636 16.60 16.96 -7.30
N VAL A 637 17.31 18.03 -7.63
CA VAL A 637 17.52 18.44 -9.03
C VAL A 637 18.56 17.56 -9.74
N GLY A 638 19.22 16.64 -9.03
CA GLY A 638 20.21 15.71 -9.59
C GLY A 638 21.56 16.36 -9.88
N ILE A 639 21.89 17.47 -9.21
CA ILE A 639 23.19 18.16 -9.34
C ILE A 639 24.23 17.53 -8.39
N SER A 640 23.80 16.89 -7.30
CA SER A 640 24.70 16.21 -6.36
C SER A 640 25.21 14.87 -6.89
N ASN A 641 26.24 14.32 -6.25
CA ASN A 641 26.72 12.97 -6.52
C ASN A 641 25.62 11.94 -6.17
N PRO A 642 25.21 11.06 -7.11
CA PRO A 642 24.17 10.05 -6.86
C PRO A 642 24.59 8.94 -5.89
N ASP A 643 25.88 8.73 -5.67
CA ASP A 643 26.40 7.70 -4.76
C ASP A 643 26.49 8.17 -3.30
N ARG A 644 26.02 9.39 -2.99
CA ARG A 644 26.05 9.95 -1.62
C ARG A 644 24.63 10.06 -1.05
N PRO A 645 24.48 10.15 0.29
CA PRO A 645 23.19 10.48 0.90
C PRO A 645 22.60 11.78 0.31
N ILE A 646 21.28 11.94 0.38
CA ILE A 646 20.55 13.12 -0.13
C ILE A 646 21.16 14.40 0.42
N ALA A 647 21.42 14.42 1.72
CA ALA A 647 22.16 15.46 2.39
C ALA A 647 22.69 14.97 3.73
N SER A 648 23.80 15.55 4.17
CA SER A 648 24.44 15.29 5.45
C SER A 648 24.72 16.58 6.20
N PHE A 649 24.24 16.68 7.45
CA PHE A 649 24.35 17.89 8.25
C PHE A 649 24.91 17.61 9.64
N LEU A 650 25.71 18.55 10.14
CA LEU A 650 26.12 18.60 11.54
C LEU A 650 25.50 19.84 12.21
N PHE A 651 24.59 19.62 13.14
CA PHE A 651 23.89 20.66 13.91
C PHE A 651 24.64 20.94 15.21
N CYS A 652 25.24 22.12 15.32
CA CYS A 652 25.98 22.58 16.49
C CYS A 652 25.18 23.67 17.23
N GLY A 653 25.26 23.74 18.56
CA GLY A 653 24.62 24.80 19.35
C GLY A 653 24.31 24.38 20.80
N PRO A 654 23.65 25.22 21.62
CA PRO A 654 23.24 24.86 22.97
C PRO A 654 22.06 23.87 22.97
N THR A 655 21.73 23.31 24.14
CA THR A 655 20.55 22.45 24.25
C THR A 655 19.26 23.27 24.25
N GLY A 656 18.21 22.79 23.57
CA GLY A 656 16.88 23.41 23.64
C GLY A 656 16.61 24.55 22.65
N VAL A 657 17.55 24.83 21.72
CA VAL A 657 17.41 25.87 20.67
C VAL A 657 16.67 25.42 19.40
N GLY A 658 16.36 24.13 19.26
CA GLY A 658 15.56 23.62 18.13
C GLY A 658 16.23 22.59 17.21
N LYS A 659 17.46 22.15 17.49
CA LYS A 659 18.17 21.11 16.68
C LYS A 659 17.30 19.91 16.33
N THR A 660 16.75 19.24 17.34
CA THR A 660 15.88 18.07 17.16
C THR A 660 14.52 18.42 16.54
N GLU A 661 14.03 19.65 16.75
CA GLU A 661 12.74 20.07 16.18
C GLU A 661 12.86 20.31 14.67
N LEU A 662 13.95 20.90 14.21
CA LEU A 662 14.25 21.03 12.79
C LEU A 662 14.40 19.67 12.11
N THR A 663 15.06 18.71 12.77
CA THR A 663 15.11 17.33 12.28
C THR A 663 13.72 16.72 12.10
N LYS A 664 12.82 16.91 13.08
CA LYS A 664 11.45 16.40 13.01
C LYS A 664 10.63 17.11 11.92
N ALA A 665 10.76 18.43 11.82
CA ALA A 665 10.10 19.22 10.78
C ALA A 665 10.54 18.77 9.39
N LEU A 666 11.84 18.55 9.18
CA LEU A 666 12.39 18.03 7.94
C LEU A 666 11.89 16.61 7.65
N GLY A 667 11.88 15.74 8.66
CA GLY A 667 11.34 14.38 8.60
C GLY A 667 9.88 14.36 8.13
N ASP A 668 9.01 15.09 8.83
CA ASP A 668 7.58 15.20 8.52
C ASP A 668 7.35 15.81 7.14
N TYR A 669 8.10 16.86 6.78
CA TYR A 669 7.92 17.55 5.51
C TYR A 669 8.33 16.68 4.30
N PHE A 670 9.51 16.08 4.38
CA PHE A 670 10.13 15.40 3.24
C PHE A 670 9.72 13.93 3.14
N PHE A 671 9.60 13.24 4.27
CA PHE A 671 9.27 11.81 4.34
C PHE A 671 7.81 11.55 4.76
N GLY A 672 7.04 12.59 5.08
CA GLY A 672 5.59 12.53 5.35
C GLY A 672 5.19 12.06 6.74
N SER A 673 6.08 11.44 7.51
CA SER A 673 5.81 10.96 8.87
C SER A 673 7.05 11.04 9.76
N ALA A 674 6.83 11.25 11.07
CA ALA A 674 7.87 11.23 12.08
C ALA A 674 8.44 9.82 12.31
N ASP A 675 7.66 8.78 11.96
CA ASP A 675 8.07 7.37 12.10
C ASP A 675 9.19 6.99 11.12
N THR A 676 9.45 7.82 10.11
CA THR A 676 10.51 7.64 9.12
C THR A 676 11.87 8.14 9.62
N ILE A 677 11.94 8.68 10.85
CA ILE A 677 13.19 9.09 11.50
C ILE A 677 13.80 7.92 12.26
N VAL A 678 14.98 7.48 11.84
CA VAL A 678 15.82 6.52 12.57
C VAL A 678 16.68 7.30 13.56
N ARG A 679 16.30 7.31 14.85
CA ARG A 679 17.04 8.01 15.89
C ARG A 679 17.99 7.08 16.63
N LEU A 680 19.26 7.49 16.73
CA LEU A 680 20.31 6.79 17.45
C LEU A 680 20.98 7.77 18.43
N ASP A 681 20.98 7.42 19.71
CA ASP A 681 21.65 8.20 20.75
C ASP A 681 23.12 7.77 20.86
N MET A 682 24.05 8.66 20.53
CA MET A 682 25.48 8.35 20.52
C MET A 682 26.08 8.18 21.92
N SER A 683 25.36 8.61 22.97
CA SER A 683 25.73 8.30 24.35
C SER A 683 25.62 6.80 24.67
N GLU A 684 24.83 6.01 23.93
CA GLU A 684 24.82 4.55 24.05
C GLU A 684 26.05 3.88 23.41
N TYR A 685 26.77 4.61 22.54
CA TYR A 685 27.87 4.09 21.74
C TYR A 685 29.23 4.70 22.12
N MET A 686 29.40 5.09 23.38
CA MET A 686 30.66 5.61 23.92
C MET A 686 31.77 4.55 23.97
N GLU A 687 31.40 3.27 24.09
CA GLU A 687 32.33 2.17 24.28
C GLU A 687 32.57 1.39 22.98
N LYS A 688 33.80 0.88 22.80
CA LYS A 688 34.18 0.19 21.57
C LYS A 688 33.28 -1.02 21.22
N HIS A 689 32.79 -1.75 22.21
CA HIS A 689 32.00 -2.96 21.96
C HIS A 689 30.54 -2.67 21.62
N THR A 690 30.00 -1.50 22.00
CA THR A 690 28.63 -1.13 21.62
C THR A 690 28.54 -0.69 20.16
N VAL A 691 29.66 -0.28 19.54
CA VAL A 691 29.76 -0.01 18.09
C VAL A 691 29.29 -1.22 17.26
N ALA A 692 29.58 -2.44 17.72
CA ALA A 692 29.12 -3.65 17.04
C ALA A 692 27.58 -3.76 17.00
N ARG A 693 26.84 -3.14 17.92
CA ARG A 693 25.35 -3.14 17.87
C ARG A 693 24.80 -2.32 16.70
N LEU A 694 25.55 -1.34 16.17
CA LEU A 694 25.12 -0.52 15.02
C LEU A 694 25.14 -1.32 13.72
N ILE A 695 26.20 -2.12 13.51
CA ILE A 695 26.44 -2.88 12.26
C ILE A 695 26.12 -4.37 12.37
N GLY A 696 26.02 -4.91 13.58
CA GLY A 696 25.85 -6.33 13.89
C GLY A 696 27.07 -6.91 14.60
N SER A 697 26.82 -7.90 15.47
CA SER A 697 27.90 -8.64 16.14
C SER A 697 28.72 -9.42 15.09
N PRO A 698 30.05 -9.53 15.24
CA PRO A 698 30.87 -10.37 14.35
C PRO A 698 30.64 -11.88 14.57
N PRO A 699 31.04 -12.74 13.61
CA PRO A 699 30.87 -14.19 13.72
C PRO A 699 31.42 -14.76 15.04
N GLY A 700 30.60 -15.55 15.74
CA GLY A 700 30.96 -16.20 17.01
C GLY A 700 30.56 -15.46 18.28
N TYR A 701 29.91 -14.29 18.17
CA TYR A 701 29.37 -13.53 19.31
C TYR A 701 27.84 -13.64 19.39
N VAL A 702 27.27 -13.45 20.59
CA VAL A 702 25.82 -13.43 20.80
C VAL A 702 25.21 -12.29 19.97
N GLY A 703 24.12 -12.59 19.25
CA GLY A 703 23.49 -11.65 18.31
C GLY A 703 24.12 -11.60 16.92
N TYR A 704 25.04 -12.51 16.56
CA TYR A 704 25.60 -12.59 15.19
C TYR A 704 24.52 -12.77 14.10
N ASN A 705 23.45 -13.51 14.41
CA ASN A 705 22.34 -13.72 13.48
C ASN A 705 21.38 -12.52 13.42
N GLU A 706 21.51 -11.55 14.33
CA GLU A 706 20.73 -10.32 14.34
C GLU A 706 21.51 -9.23 13.59
N GLY A 707 20.90 -8.61 12.58
CA GLY A 707 21.51 -7.48 11.87
C GLY A 707 21.71 -6.28 12.80
N GLY A 708 22.59 -5.36 12.42
CA GLY A 708 22.84 -4.15 13.19
C GLY A 708 21.63 -3.23 13.29
N GLN A 709 21.53 -2.47 14.38
CA GLN A 709 20.41 -1.55 14.60
C GLN A 709 20.29 -0.49 13.52
N LEU A 710 21.42 0.07 13.05
CA LEU A 710 21.43 1.06 11.97
C LEU A 710 21.22 0.38 10.61
N THR A 711 21.96 -0.70 10.36
CA THR A 711 21.93 -1.41 9.06
C THR A 711 20.55 -1.99 8.77
N GLU A 712 19.88 -2.61 9.74
CA GLU A 712 18.51 -3.14 9.55
C GLU A 712 17.45 -2.05 9.45
N ALA A 713 17.58 -0.96 10.21
CA ALA A 713 16.61 0.14 10.14
C ALA A 713 16.60 0.79 8.75
N VAL A 714 17.78 1.07 8.19
CA VAL A 714 17.92 1.66 6.85
C VAL A 714 17.62 0.64 5.76
N ARG A 715 18.00 -0.63 5.92
CA ARG A 715 17.62 -1.70 4.98
C ARG A 715 16.10 -1.83 4.83
N ARG A 716 15.35 -1.75 5.93
CA ARG A 716 13.88 -1.83 5.91
C ARG A 716 13.22 -0.55 5.37
N ARG A 717 13.87 0.60 5.58
CA ARG A 717 13.37 1.91 5.15
C ARG A 717 14.52 2.73 4.52
N PRO A 718 14.85 2.46 3.24
CA PRO A 718 15.94 3.15 2.56
C PRO A 718 15.68 4.66 2.40
N PHE A 719 14.40 5.04 2.33
CA PHE A 719 13.96 6.43 2.33
C PHE A 719 13.67 6.92 3.76
N SER A 720 14.71 7.33 4.47
CA SER A 720 14.59 7.73 5.87
C SER A 720 15.52 8.89 6.25
N LEU A 721 15.21 9.54 7.36
CA LEU A 721 16.12 10.49 8.00
C LEU A 721 16.83 9.76 9.14
N VAL A 722 18.16 9.72 9.12
CA VAL A 722 18.98 9.12 10.18
C VAL A 722 19.50 10.22 11.09
N LEU A 723 19.09 10.20 12.35
CA LEU A 723 19.50 11.16 13.38
C LEU A 723 20.50 10.52 14.35
N PHE A 724 21.74 10.99 14.32
CA PHE A 724 22.78 10.69 15.30
C PHE A 724 22.82 11.80 16.36
N ASP A 725 22.24 11.55 17.52
CA ASP A 725 22.14 12.55 18.61
C ASP A 725 23.41 12.55 19.47
N GLU A 726 23.91 13.72 19.87
CA GLU A 726 25.09 13.90 20.73
C GLU A 726 26.37 13.23 20.22
N VAL A 727 26.70 13.44 18.94
CA VAL A 727 27.78 12.72 18.25
C VAL A 727 29.16 12.94 18.87
N GLU A 728 29.37 14.00 19.65
CA GLU A 728 30.62 14.22 20.40
C GLU A 728 30.86 13.19 21.52
N LYS A 729 29.84 12.43 21.94
CA LYS A 729 29.97 11.37 22.94
C LYS A 729 30.38 10.03 22.33
N ALA A 730 30.21 9.87 21.02
CA ALA A 730 30.41 8.61 20.32
C ALA A 730 31.87 8.13 20.38
N HIS A 731 32.07 6.82 20.40
CA HIS A 731 33.39 6.23 20.25
C HIS A 731 34.01 6.59 18.87
N PRO A 732 35.33 6.86 18.76
CA PRO A 732 35.96 7.27 17.50
C PRO A 732 35.76 6.31 16.31
N ASP A 733 35.62 5.00 16.57
CA ASP A 733 35.39 3.99 15.53
C ASP A 733 34.07 4.21 14.77
N ILE A 734 33.09 4.90 15.36
CA ILE A 734 31.81 5.23 14.69
C ILE A 734 32.03 6.21 13.55
N PHE A 735 32.94 7.18 13.71
CA PHE A 735 33.23 8.13 12.64
C PHE A 735 33.85 7.44 11.42
N ASN A 736 34.58 6.34 11.60
CA ASN A 736 35.08 5.54 10.48
C ASN A 736 33.95 4.86 9.70
N LEU A 737 32.92 4.38 10.40
CA LEU A 737 31.71 3.83 9.75
C LEU A 737 30.93 4.94 9.04
N LEU A 738 30.77 6.10 9.68
CA LEU A 738 30.09 7.24 9.09
C LEU A 738 30.81 7.79 7.87
N LEU A 739 32.15 7.76 7.82
CA LEU A 739 32.91 8.13 6.63
C LEU A 739 32.50 7.29 5.41
N GLN A 740 32.35 5.96 5.59
CA GLN A 740 31.91 5.07 4.51
C GLN A 740 30.50 5.45 4.01
N VAL A 741 29.60 5.77 4.95
CA VAL A 741 28.23 6.20 4.63
C VAL A 741 28.21 7.56 3.91
N LEU A 742 29.00 8.53 4.37
CA LEU A 742 29.03 9.89 3.81
C LEU A 742 29.75 9.96 2.45
N ASP A 743 30.63 9.01 2.16
CA ASP A 743 31.40 8.95 0.91
C ASP A 743 30.74 8.14 -0.18
N ASP A 744 30.42 6.88 0.12
CA ASP A 744 29.96 5.91 -0.86
C ASP A 744 28.46 5.61 -0.72
N GLY A 745 27.77 6.27 0.22
CA GLY A 745 26.35 6.04 0.47
C GLY A 745 26.07 4.60 0.87
N ARG A 746 27.05 3.88 1.40
CA ARG A 746 26.97 2.43 1.64
C ARG A 746 27.61 2.05 2.96
N LEU A 747 27.05 1.04 3.62
CA LEU A 747 27.62 0.45 4.81
C LEU A 747 27.52 -1.06 4.74
N THR A 748 28.63 -1.76 4.99
CA THR A 748 28.61 -3.23 5.04
C THR A 748 28.40 -3.69 6.48
N ASP A 749 27.41 -4.53 6.70
CA ASP A 749 27.12 -5.12 8.00
C ASP A 749 28.13 -6.24 8.38
N SER A 750 28.01 -6.78 9.59
CA SER A 750 28.91 -7.85 10.06
C SER A 750 28.73 -9.20 9.33
N GLN A 751 27.64 -9.36 8.57
CA GLN A 751 27.34 -10.53 7.74
C GLN A 751 27.84 -10.36 6.29
N GLY A 752 28.37 -9.19 5.94
CA GLY A 752 28.83 -8.87 4.59
C GLY A 752 27.74 -8.31 3.67
N LYS A 753 26.54 -7.99 4.18
CA LYS A 753 25.48 -7.34 3.41
C LYS A 753 25.75 -5.86 3.28
N VAL A 754 25.62 -5.34 2.07
CA VAL A 754 25.80 -3.92 1.77
C VAL A 754 24.44 -3.21 1.86
N ILE A 755 24.35 -2.22 2.74
CA ILE A 755 23.16 -1.38 2.96
C ILE A 755 23.34 -0.04 2.24
N ASP A 756 22.29 0.43 1.58
CA ASP A 756 22.27 1.65 0.77
C ASP A 756 21.68 2.84 1.55
N PHE A 757 22.42 3.95 1.59
CA PHE A 757 22.12 5.20 2.26
C PHE A 757 21.92 6.37 1.28
N THR A 758 22.00 6.15 -0.03
CA THR A 758 21.87 7.20 -1.07
C THR A 758 20.54 7.96 -0.98
N ASN A 759 19.49 7.30 -0.50
CA ASN A 759 18.15 7.89 -0.34
C ASN A 759 17.86 8.36 1.10
N THR A 760 18.91 8.55 1.92
CA THR A 760 18.78 9.01 3.31
C THR A 760 19.20 10.47 3.49
N ILE A 761 18.62 11.15 4.48
CA ILE A 761 19.16 12.40 5.03
C ILE A 761 19.84 12.08 6.35
N ILE A 762 21.12 12.46 6.48
CA ILE A 762 21.90 12.22 7.70
C ILE A 762 21.98 13.52 8.49
N VAL A 763 21.50 13.48 9.73
CA VAL A 763 21.60 14.59 10.67
C VAL A 763 22.38 14.13 11.89
N MET A 764 23.43 14.87 12.22
CA MET A 764 24.20 14.68 13.44
C MET A 764 24.00 15.89 14.33
N THR A 765 23.68 15.71 15.61
CA THR A 765 23.60 16.83 16.56
C THR A 765 24.83 16.83 17.45
N SER A 766 25.26 18.03 17.84
CA SER A 766 26.35 18.20 18.80
C SER A 766 26.15 19.44 19.67
N ASN A 767 26.59 19.35 20.92
CA ASN A 767 26.63 20.47 21.85
C ASN A 767 28.03 21.15 21.91
N LEU A 768 28.94 20.81 21.00
CA LEU A 768 30.23 21.51 20.86
C LEU A 768 30.00 22.99 20.54
N GLY A 769 30.83 23.87 21.11
CA GLY A 769 30.68 25.33 20.96
C GLY A 769 29.68 25.98 21.91
N SER A 770 28.88 25.22 22.67
CA SER A 770 27.79 25.80 23.49
C SER A 770 28.29 26.76 24.56
N LYS A 771 29.46 26.49 25.17
CA LYS A 771 30.03 27.37 26.20
C LYS A 771 30.40 28.75 25.67
N HIS A 772 30.85 28.84 24.42
CA HIS A 772 31.17 30.11 23.77
C HIS A 772 29.89 30.88 23.47
N LEU A 773 28.87 30.19 22.95
CA LEU A 773 27.53 30.73 22.71
C LEU A 773 26.88 31.26 24.01
N ASP A 774 26.88 30.47 25.08
CA ASP A 774 26.26 30.84 26.36
C ASP A 774 26.98 32.00 27.06
N SER A 775 28.33 32.05 26.96
CA SER A 775 29.13 33.08 27.62
C SER A 775 29.09 34.43 26.90
N HIS A 776 28.96 34.45 25.57
CA HIS A 776 28.71 35.67 24.80
C HIS A 776 27.30 36.20 25.06
N PHE A 777 26.29 35.33 24.99
CA PHE A 777 24.89 35.72 25.22
C PHE A 777 24.67 36.33 26.61
N ASN A 778 25.20 35.70 27.67
CA ASN A 778 25.07 36.22 29.03
C ASN A 778 25.78 37.56 29.26
N LYS A 779 26.89 37.84 28.55
CA LYS A 779 27.53 39.16 28.61
C LYS A 779 26.61 40.23 28.02
N ASN A 780 25.99 39.96 26.87
CA ASN A 780 25.13 40.94 26.20
C ASN A 780 23.83 41.20 26.97
N VAL A 781 23.20 40.17 27.54
CA VAL A 781 22.03 40.34 28.44
C VAL A 781 22.38 41.23 29.64
N SER A 782 23.56 41.04 30.25
CA SER A 782 23.98 41.85 31.39
C SER A 782 24.31 43.31 31.04
N ILE A 783 24.59 43.64 29.79
CA ILE A 783 24.82 45.02 29.34
C ILE A 783 23.48 45.74 29.14
N ILE A 784 22.49 45.06 28.56
CA ILE A 784 21.13 45.59 28.32
C ILE A 784 20.41 45.84 29.65
N ASP A 785 20.52 44.93 30.62
CA ASP A 785 19.92 45.12 31.96
C ASP A 785 20.57 46.31 32.71
N ASN A 786 21.88 46.53 32.56
CA ASN A 786 22.59 47.65 33.19
C ASN A 786 22.32 49.03 32.56
N GLU A 787 21.88 49.09 31.29
CA GLU A 787 21.43 50.34 30.67
C GLU A 787 19.99 50.68 31.06
N SER A 788 19.14 49.67 31.25
CA SER A 788 17.76 49.85 31.73
C SER A 788 17.68 50.34 33.18
N GLU A 789 18.66 50.03 34.04
CA GLU A 789 18.72 50.52 35.42
C GLU A 789 19.22 51.99 35.56
N LYS A 790 19.75 52.59 34.48
CA LYS A 790 20.23 54.00 34.52
C LYS A 790 19.20 55.03 34.05
N SER A 791 18.08 54.61 33.47
CA SER A 791 17.01 55.54 33.05
C SER A 791 15.95 55.83 34.14
N ASP A 792 15.92 55.08 35.25
CA ASP A 792 14.88 55.22 36.29
C ASP A 792 15.30 56.09 37.48
N SER A 793 15.84 57.29 37.22
CA SER A 793 15.95 58.32 38.25
C SER A 793 15.75 59.73 37.71
N ASN A 794 14.56 60.01 37.17
CA ASN A 794 13.97 61.35 37.30
C ASN A 794 12.44 61.27 37.18
N THR A 795 11.81 61.90 38.18
CA THR A 795 10.40 62.23 38.38
C THR A 795 9.50 62.09 37.13
N ILE A 796 8.64 61.08 37.12
CA ILE A 796 7.50 61.01 36.20
C ILE A 796 6.24 61.45 36.96
N ASP A 797 5.69 62.54 36.45
CA ASP A 797 4.45 63.21 36.83
C ASP A 797 3.24 62.28 36.64
N SER A 798 2.27 62.38 37.56
CA SER A 798 1.07 61.58 37.64
C SER A 798 0.02 62.00 36.60
N SER A 799 0.30 61.78 35.30
CA SER A 799 -0.66 62.10 34.22
C SER A 799 -0.45 61.33 32.91
N PHE A 800 -0.03 60.06 32.95
CA PHE A 800 -0.04 59.18 31.77
C PHE A 800 -0.46 57.76 32.16
N ASP A 801 -1.77 57.53 32.17
CA ASP A 801 -2.37 56.19 32.28
C ASP A 801 -3.65 56.14 31.44
N GLU A 802 -3.53 56.49 30.16
CA GLU A 802 -4.54 56.18 29.15
C GLU A 802 -4.07 54.98 28.32
N TYR A 803 -4.68 53.84 28.63
CA TYR A 803 -4.95 52.69 27.76
C TYR A 803 -4.12 52.58 26.47
N LYS A 804 -3.08 51.73 26.48
CA LYS A 804 -2.64 51.02 25.29
C LYS A 804 -3.67 49.92 24.98
N ALA A 805 -4.55 50.17 24.01
CA ALA A 805 -5.36 49.12 23.41
C ALA A 805 -4.48 48.19 22.54
N PRO A 806 -4.75 46.88 22.49
CA PRO A 806 -4.00 45.96 21.65
C PRO A 806 -4.23 46.28 20.16
N THR A 807 -3.13 46.30 19.40
CA THR A 807 -3.04 46.51 17.93
C THR A 807 -3.60 45.32 17.15
N PHE A 808 -4.89 45.03 17.31
CA PHE A 808 -5.61 44.08 16.47
C PHE A 808 -7.02 44.62 16.20
N PHE A 809 -7.41 44.65 14.92
CA PHE A 809 -8.69 45.12 14.34
C PHE A 809 -8.81 46.58 13.86
N TRP A 810 -7.71 47.32 13.61
CA TRP A 810 -7.83 48.66 13.02
C TRP A 810 -8.23 48.64 11.53
N GLU A 811 -7.64 47.77 10.69
CA GLU A 811 -8.05 47.61 9.29
C GLU A 811 -9.51 47.14 9.14
N ASP A 812 -9.96 46.19 9.95
CA ASP A 812 -11.36 45.71 9.96
C ASP A 812 -12.34 46.81 10.42
N TYR A 813 -11.93 47.65 11.38
CA TYR A 813 -12.72 48.82 11.81
C TYR A 813 -12.74 49.91 10.74
N LYS A 814 -11.63 50.15 10.03
CA LYS A 814 -11.58 51.06 8.87
C LYS A 814 -12.53 50.61 7.77
N GLU A 815 -12.62 49.32 7.47
CA GLU A 815 -13.61 48.81 6.50
C GLU A 815 -15.04 48.95 6.99
N PHE A 816 -15.32 48.62 8.26
CA PHE A 816 -16.65 48.80 8.85
C PHE A 816 -17.11 50.26 8.83
N VAL A 817 -16.25 51.20 9.26
CA VAL A 817 -16.57 52.64 9.24
C VAL A 817 -16.75 53.14 7.82
N LYS A 818 -15.93 52.70 6.85
CA LYS A 818 -16.12 53.04 5.42
C LYS A 818 -17.46 52.53 4.89
N GLN A 819 -17.90 51.35 5.32
CA GLN A 819 -19.15 50.77 4.88
C GLN A 819 -20.36 51.49 5.52
N ASP A 820 -20.30 51.79 6.82
CA ASP A 820 -21.35 52.52 7.55
C ASP A 820 -21.48 53.98 7.07
N VAL A 821 -20.36 54.65 6.78
CA VAL A 821 -20.36 56.00 6.16
C VAL A 821 -20.99 55.94 4.76
N LYS A 822 -20.64 54.94 3.96
CA LYS A 822 -21.18 54.78 2.60
C LYS A 822 -22.69 54.52 2.60
N GLU A 823 -23.19 53.74 3.56
CA GLU A 823 -24.63 53.52 3.74
C GLU A 823 -25.34 54.83 4.12
N LYS A 824 -24.78 55.61 5.06
CA LYS A 824 -25.34 56.91 5.46
C LYS A 824 -25.27 57.95 4.34
N GLU A 825 -24.22 57.95 3.50
CA GLU A 825 -24.13 58.80 2.31
C GLU A 825 -25.18 58.42 1.25
N LEU A 826 -25.48 57.13 1.08
CA LEU A 826 -26.57 56.68 0.22
C LEU A 826 -27.93 57.14 0.75
N THR A 827 -28.17 57.00 2.06
CA THR A 827 -29.40 57.50 2.70
C THR A 827 -29.51 59.03 2.55
N LEU A 828 -28.40 59.76 2.69
CA LEU A 828 -28.35 61.20 2.46
C LEU A 828 -28.66 61.56 1.00
N ALA A 829 -28.17 60.78 0.03
CA ALA A 829 -28.43 60.96 -1.39
C ALA A 829 -29.89 60.69 -1.76
N GLU A 830 -30.51 59.68 -1.14
CA GLU A 830 -31.94 59.38 -1.30
C GLU A 830 -32.82 60.49 -0.74
N ILE A 831 -32.51 61.00 0.46
CA ILE A 831 -33.19 62.16 1.06
C ILE A 831 -33.04 63.40 0.16
N ASN A 832 -31.84 63.64 -0.38
CA ASN A 832 -31.58 64.75 -1.32
C ASN A 832 -32.33 64.64 -2.66
N SER A 833 -32.81 63.45 -3.02
CA SER A 833 -33.58 63.20 -4.24
C SER A 833 -35.10 63.28 -4.06
N SER A 834 -35.57 63.46 -2.83
CA SER A 834 -37.00 63.57 -2.50
C SER A 834 -37.41 65.03 -2.23
N ASP A 835 -38.44 65.53 -2.92
CA ASP A 835 -38.96 66.91 -2.78
C ASP A 835 -39.83 67.12 -1.51
N ALA A 836 -39.60 66.35 -0.44
CA ALA A 836 -40.38 66.42 0.79
C ALA A 836 -39.72 67.37 1.81
N GLU A 837 -40.42 68.46 2.14
CA GLU A 837 -40.00 69.53 3.06
C GLU A 837 -39.83 69.08 4.54
N TYR A 838 -39.99 67.78 4.84
CA TYR A 838 -40.09 67.24 6.21
C TYR A 838 -38.81 66.57 6.76
N ASP A 839 -37.71 66.50 6.01
CA ASP A 839 -36.48 65.78 6.43
C ASP A 839 -35.25 66.68 6.70
N ALA A 840 -35.44 67.98 6.92
CA ALA A 840 -34.32 68.91 7.13
C ALA A 840 -33.51 68.63 8.42
N GLU A 841 -34.16 68.24 9.52
CA GLU A 841 -33.48 67.90 10.79
C GLU A 841 -32.72 66.57 10.70
N MET A 842 -33.32 65.56 10.07
CA MET A 842 -32.69 64.24 9.91
C MET A 842 -31.47 64.32 8.99
N LYS A 843 -31.57 65.10 7.91
CA LYS A 843 -30.46 65.43 7.02
C LYS A 843 -29.30 66.09 7.77
N GLN A 844 -29.61 67.11 8.58
CA GLN A 844 -28.58 67.85 9.33
C GLN A 844 -27.89 66.98 10.38
N GLN A 845 -28.61 66.04 11.01
CA GLN A 845 -28.04 65.09 11.95
C GLN A 845 -27.12 64.08 11.25
N LEU A 846 -27.52 63.57 10.08
CA LEU A 846 -26.73 62.61 9.31
C LEU A 846 -25.43 63.23 8.77
N GLU A 847 -25.49 64.48 8.27
CA GLU A 847 -24.30 65.24 7.84
C GLU A 847 -23.29 65.43 8.99
N LYS A 848 -23.78 65.75 10.19
CA LYS A 848 -22.93 65.89 11.40
C LYS A 848 -22.29 64.58 11.82
N ASP A 849 -23.03 63.48 11.75
CA ASP A 849 -22.51 62.17 12.14
C ASP A 849 -21.42 61.72 11.16
N ILE A 850 -21.63 61.90 9.84
CA ILE A 850 -20.61 61.62 8.81
C ILE A 850 -19.34 62.47 9.01
N GLU A 851 -19.50 63.78 9.26
CA GLU A 851 -18.35 64.67 9.48
C GLU A 851 -17.55 64.31 10.74
N LYS A 852 -18.23 63.85 11.80
CA LYS A 852 -17.56 63.34 13.00
C LYS A 852 -16.71 62.09 12.72
N TYR A 853 -17.22 61.16 11.90
CA TYR A 853 -16.48 59.96 11.52
C TYR A 853 -15.23 60.29 10.70
N TYR A 854 -15.30 61.26 9.77
CA TYR A 854 -14.13 61.69 9.00
C TYR A 854 -13.06 62.36 9.86
N GLN A 855 -13.46 63.18 10.84
CA GLN A 855 -12.50 63.83 11.75
C GLN A 855 -11.82 62.82 12.70
N GLU A 856 -12.53 61.78 13.16
CA GLU A 856 -11.92 60.70 13.95
C GLU A 856 -10.95 59.86 13.11
N TYR A 857 -11.26 59.64 11.83
CA TYR A 857 -10.40 58.91 10.88
C TYR A 857 -9.09 59.66 10.58
N GLU A 858 -9.15 60.96 10.24
CA GLU A 858 -7.94 61.77 9.99
C GLU A 858 -7.03 61.89 11.21
N LYS A 859 -7.60 61.95 12.42
CA LYS A 859 -6.85 62.15 13.65
C LYS A 859 -6.02 60.92 14.04
N GLN A 860 -6.50 59.71 13.74
CA GLN A 860 -5.78 58.46 14.01
C GLN A 860 -4.80 58.06 12.88
N GLU A 861 -5.05 58.47 11.62
CA GLU A 861 -4.10 58.24 10.51
C GLU A 861 -2.78 59.03 10.70
N LEU A 862 -2.86 60.21 11.33
CA LEU A 862 -1.70 61.01 11.77
C LEU A 862 -0.93 60.40 12.95
N GLU A 863 -1.55 59.51 13.74
CA GLU A 863 -0.86 58.76 14.81
C GLU A 863 -0.13 57.53 14.24
N ASP A 864 -0.71 56.84 13.25
CA ASP A 864 -0.09 55.70 12.55
C ASP A 864 1.18 56.09 11.78
N GLU A 865 1.26 57.29 11.17
CA GLU A 865 2.47 57.79 10.51
C GLU A 865 3.62 58.05 11.49
N LYS A 866 3.30 58.53 12.71
CA LYS A 866 4.30 58.72 13.77
C LYS A 866 4.82 57.39 14.33
N PHE A 867 4.01 56.33 14.31
CA PHE A 867 4.45 54.99 14.69
C PHE A 867 5.41 54.37 13.65
N LYS A 868 5.19 54.62 12.35
CA LYS A 868 6.13 54.20 11.29
C LYS A 868 7.49 54.90 11.36
N GLU A 869 7.55 56.17 11.78
CA GLU A 869 8.81 56.86 12.05
C GLU A 869 9.54 56.35 13.30
N LEU A 870 8.81 55.74 14.25
CA LEU A 870 9.36 55.14 15.45
C LEU A 870 9.93 53.73 15.17
N ASP A 871 9.24 52.93 14.34
CA ASP A 871 9.74 51.63 13.86
C ASP A 871 10.95 51.80 12.93
N ALA A 872 11.00 52.87 12.12
CA ALA A 872 12.16 53.18 11.29
C ALA A 872 13.41 53.63 12.09
N LYS A 873 13.27 53.90 13.40
CA LYS A 873 14.39 54.20 14.31
C LYS A 873 14.89 52.97 15.10
N ILE A 874 14.22 51.83 14.98
CA ILE A 874 14.71 50.53 15.46
C ILE A 874 15.40 49.83 14.28
N ALA A 875 16.49 50.45 13.81
CA ALA A 875 17.43 49.85 12.87
C ALA A 875 18.79 49.81 13.58
N LEU A 876 18.95 48.79 14.41
CA LEU A 876 20.23 48.33 14.97
C LEU A 876 20.42 46.90 14.46
N ASP A 877 20.66 46.74 13.14
CA ASP A 877 20.89 45.41 12.53
C ASP A 877 22.35 45.24 12.04
N ASP A 878 23.14 46.30 11.92
CA ASP A 878 24.52 46.21 11.36
C ASP A 878 25.58 45.76 12.40
N GLU A 879 25.33 45.91 13.71
CA GLU A 879 26.25 45.42 14.77
C GLU A 879 25.99 43.96 15.16
N ASP A 880 24.74 43.51 15.11
CA ASP A 880 24.32 42.15 15.50
C ASP A 880 24.81 41.07 14.49
N GLU A 881 24.86 41.37 13.18
CA GLU A 881 25.36 40.42 12.16
C GLU A 881 26.87 40.14 12.31
N ALA A 882 27.66 41.16 12.68
CA ALA A 882 29.11 41.02 12.84
C ALA A 882 29.47 40.19 14.08
N GLU A 883 28.67 40.25 15.15
CA GLU A 883 28.85 39.47 16.37
C GLU A 883 28.48 37.99 16.19
N ASP A 884 27.38 37.70 15.48
CA ASP A 884 26.98 36.32 15.16
C ASP A 884 28.05 35.61 14.31
N ASP A 885 28.72 36.33 13.41
CA ASP A 885 29.84 35.82 12.62
C ASP A 885 31.09 35.48 13.46
N GLU A 886 31.40 36.25 14.51
CA GLU A 886 32.50 35.94 15.43
C GLU A 886 32.22 34.66 16.22
N VAL A 887 31.02 34.55 16.79
CA VAL A 887 30.60 33.37 17.56
C VAL A 887 30.56 32.12 16.68
N ARG A 888 30.05 32.26 15.46
CA ARG A 888 30.07 31.20 14.44
C ARG A 888 31.49 30.70 14.17
N ASN A 889 32.45 31.59 14.00
CA ASN A 889 33.85 31.22 13.75
C ASN A 889 34.47 30.47 14.93
N LEU A 890 34.14 30.84 16.17
CA LEU A 890 34.57 30.13 17.37
C LEU A 890 34.01 28.70 17.41
N VAL A 891 32.72 28.52 17.15
CA VAL A 891 32.06 27.21 17.10
C VAL A 891 32.68 26.34 16.01
N LEU A 892 32.90 26.88 14.81
CA LEU A 892 33.55 26.16 13.72
C LEU A 892 35.00 25.78 14.05
N GLY A 893 35.71 26.61 14.80
CA GLY A 893 37.05 26.31 15.32
C GLY A 893 37.05 25.10 16.25
N GLU A 894 36.10 25.02 17.18
CA GLU A 894 35.96 23.89 18.12
C GLU A 894 35.58 22.60 17.39
N VAL A 895 34.64 22.67 16.45
CA VAL A 895 34.24 21.53 15.60
C VAL A 895 35.43 20.98 14.83
N LYS A 896 36.22 21.85 14.18
CA LYS A 896 37.44 21.46 13.44
C LYS A 896 38.56 20.93 14.34
N SER A 897 38.57 21.31 15.62
CA SER A 897 39.52 20.77 16.60
C SER A 897 39.10 19.41 17.14
N PHE A 898 37.79 19.15 17.26
CA PHE A 898 37.26 17.90 17.79
C PHE A 898 37.21 16.80 16.73
N PHE A 899 36.60 17.10 15.57
CA PHE A 899 36.49 16.15 14.47
C PHE A 899 37.71 16.21 13.56
N ARG A 900 38.07 15.06 12.98
CA ARG A 900 39.14 15.00 11.99
C ARG A 900 38.72 15.79 10.73
N PRO A 901 39.66 16.48 10.05
CA PRO A 901 39.35 17.20 8.80
C PRO A 901 38.70 16.31 7.74
N GLU A 902 39.10 15.03 7.69
CA GLU A 902 38.49 14.03 6.82
C GLU A 902 36.98 13.95 7.00
N PHE A 903 36.49 13.87 8.23
CA PHE A 903 35.06 13.78 8.54
C PHE A 903 34.32 15.08 8.21
N VAL A 904 34.88 16.23 8.59
CA VAL A 904 34.28 17.55 8.34
C VAL A 904 34.10 17.81 6.85
N ASN A 905 35.07 17.42 6.03
CA ASN A 905 35.03 17.62 4.58
C ASN A 905 34.00 16.72 3.86
N ARG A 906 33.46 15.69 4.52
CA ARG A 906 32.42 14.82 3.95
C ARG A 906 31.00 15.24 4.34
N ILE A 907 30.84 16.18 5.27
CA ILE A 907 29.53 16.74 5.61
C ILE A 907 29.19 17.83 4.59
N ASP A 908 27.95 17.89 4.10
CA ASP A 908 27.54 18.90 3.12
C ASP A 908 27.53 20.31 3.71
N ASP A 909 27.03 20.45 4.96
CA ASP A 909 27.02 21.72 5.68
C ASP A 909 27.07 21.53 7.21
N ILE A 910 27.84 22.40 7.89
CA ILE A 910 27.80 22.56 9.35
C ILE A 910 26.85 23.72 9.68
N ILE A 911 25.82 23.40 10.45
CA ILE A 911 24.75 24.32 10.81
C ILE A 911 24.90 24.73 12.27
N VAL A 912 25.11 26.02 12.50
CA VAL A 912 25.23 26.59 13.84
C VAL A 912 23.87 27.15 14.25
N PHE A 913 23.35 26.67 15.38
CA PHE A 913 22.11 27.14 15.98
C PHE A 913 22.43 28.20 17.02
N HIS A 914 21.68 29.29 16.98
CA HIS A 914 21.88 30.45 17.83
C HIS A 914 20.99 30.34 19.08
N PRO A 915 21.38 30.90 20.23
CA PRO A 915 20.53 30.99 21.40
C PRO A 915 19.20 31.70 21.07
N LEU A 916 18.09 31.23 21.65
CA LEU A 916 16.77 31.80 21.39
C LEU A 916 16.62 33.15 22.09
N ARG A 917 16.05 34.13 21.38
CA ARG A 917 15.65 35.42 21.95
C ARG A 917 14.26 35.30 22.61
N LYS A 918 13.91 36.25 23.49
CA LYS A 918 12.56 36.30 24.09
C LYS A 918 11.46 36.42 23.03
N SER A 919 11.72 37.12 21.92
CA SER A 919 10.82 37.21 20.77
C SER A 919 10.55 35.85 20.14
N ASP A 920 11.59 35.02 19.95
CA ASP A 920 11.47 33.67 19.38
C ASP A 920 10.62 32.77 20.28
N VAL A 921 10.87 32.84 21.59
CA VAL A 921 10.14 32.05 22.60
C VAL A 921 8.66 32.41 22.65
N THR A 922 8.34 33.69 22.43
CA THR A 922 6.95 34.17 22.35
C THR A 922 6.22 33.51 21.18
N GLN A 923 6.82 33.49 19.99
CA GLN A 923 6.24 32.82 18.83
C GLN A 923 6.15 31.30 19.02
N ILE A 924 7.16 30.68 19.65
CA ILE A 924 7.13 29.24 19.99
C ILE A 924 5.96 28.94 20.95
N LEU A 925 5.72 29.79 21.94
CA LEU A 925 4.59 29.65 22.86
C LEU A 925 3.26 29.69 22.11
N GLU A 926 3.09 30.60 21.15
CA GLU A 926 1.88 30.68 20.33
C GLU A 926 1.63 29.39 19.53
N ILE A 927 2.67 28.84 18.92
CA ILE A 927 2.58 27.55 18.20
C ILE A 927 2.11 26.44 19.15
N LEU A 928 2.72 26.34 20.33
CA LEU A 928 2.38 25.31 21.33
C LEU A 928 0.95 25.47 21.87
N ILE A 929 0.51 26.70 22.13
CA ILE A 929 -0.86 27.02 22.55
C ILE A 929 -1.87 26.66 21.45
N ASN A 930 -1.56 26.97 20.19
CA ASN A 930 -2.42 26.63 19.06
C ASN A 930 -2.56 25.10 18.90
N GLN A 931 -1.48 24.34 19.08
CA GLN A 931 -1.51 22.88 19.09
C GLN A 931 -2.33 22.32 20.25
N LEU A 932 -2.16 22.86 21.47
CA LEU A 932 -2.94 22.48 22.64
C LEU A 932 -4.44 22.78 22.43
N SER A 933 -4.75 23.97 21.91
CA SER A 933 -6.12 24.40 21.59
C SER A 933 -6.79 23.47 20.60
N LYS A 934 -6.09 23.06 19.53
CA LYS A 934 -6.60 22.05 18.57
C LYS A 934 -6.91 20.70 19.25
N ARG A 935 -6.06 20.24 20.17
CA ARG A 935 -6.29 18.99 20.93
C ARG A 935 -7.49 19.09 21.87
N LEU A 936 -7.64 20.21 22.56
CA LEU A 936 -8.74 20.48 23.48
C LEU A 936 -10.08 20.64 22.73
N ARG A 937 -10.09 21.27 21.55
CA ARG A 937 -11.30 21.42 20.71
C ARG A 937 -11.91 20.07 20.33
N LYS A 938 -11.10 19.02 20.08
CA LYS A 938 -11.60 17.65 19.83
C LYS A 938 -12.38 17.06 21.02
N LYS A 939 -12.15 17.58 22.22
CA LYS A 939 -12.86 17.21 23.45
C LYS A 939 -13.95 18.24 23.81
N ASN A 940 -14.34 19.11 22.87
CA ASN A 940 -15.26 20.23 23.07
C ASN A 940 -14.78 21.24 24.13
N VAL A 941 -13.47 21.41 24.29
CA VAL A 941 -12.89 22.40 25.21
C VAL A 941 -12.26 23.53 24.40
N VAL A 942 -12.64 24.77 24.70
CA VAL A 942 -12.11 25.98 24.09
C VAL A 942 -11.14 26.64 25.08
N LEU A 943 -9.91 26.84 24.64
CA LEU A 943 -8.85 27.45 25.46
C LEU A 943 -8.67 28.92 25.05
N HIS A 944 -8.68 29.82 26.03
CA HIS A 944 -8.37 31.23 25.86
C HIS A 944 -7.32 31.65 26.89
N ILE A 945 -6.17 32.15 26.44
CA ILE A 945 -5.08 32.56 27.31
C ILE A 945 -4.90 34.07 27.20
N ASP A 946 -4.88 34.75 28.34
CA ASP A 946 -4.67 36.20 28.42
C ASP A 946 -3.20 36.56 28.16
N ASP A 947 -2.93 37.76 27.63
CA ASP A 947 -1.57 38.16 27.26
C ASP A 947 -0.63 38.24 28.48
N ASP A 948 -1.13 38.68 29.64
CA ASP A 948 -0.38 38.64 30.91
C ASP A 948 -0.02 37.21 31.32
N ALA A 949 -0.90 36.24 31.05
CA ALA A 949 -0.63 34.83 31.32
C ALA A 949 0.38 34.24 30.32
N LYS A 950 0.38 34.69 29.07
CA LYS A 950 1.44 34.34 28.10
C LYS A 950 2.79 34.87 28.58
N GLN A 951 2.85 36.09 29.10
CA GLN A 951 4.09 36.66 29.62
C GLN A 951 4.64 35.85 30.81
N ILE A 952 3.80 35.43 31.76
CA ILE A 952 4.23 34.55 32.85
C ILE A 952 4.76 33.21 32.31
N LEU A 953 4.09 32.63 31.31
CA LEU A 953 4.54 31.37 30.71
C LEU A 953 5.88 31.52 29.99
N ILE A 954 6.17 32.68 29.40
CA ILE A 954 7.47 33.01 28.80
C ILE A 954 8.51 33.17 29.90
N ASP A 955 8.23 33.95 30.95
CA ASP A 955 9.18 34.22 32.03
C ASP A 955 9.52 32.95 32.84
N GLU A 956 8.56 32.03 33.03
CA GLU A 956 8.79 30.72 33.66
C GLU A 956 9.33 29.67 32.67
N GLY A 957 9.11 29.88 31.38
CA GLY A 957 9.40 28.92 30.32
C GLY A 957 10.68 29.18 29.53
N PHE A 958 11.30 30.35 29.71
CA PHE A 958 12.53 30.79 29.06
C PHE A 958 13.71 30.70 30.03
N ASP A 959 14.72 29.93 29.63
CA ASP A 959 16.01 29.88 30.31
C ASP A 959 17.10 30.13 29.25
N PRO A 960 17.95 31.15 29.37
CA PRO A 960 19.02 31.41 28.41
C PRO A 960 19.95 30.21 28.11
N ALA A 961 20.18 29.34 29.09
CA ALA A 961 21.04 28.16 28.95
C ALA A 961 20.29 26.91 28.46
N MET A 962 18.99 26.80 28.73
CA MET A 962 18.16 25.64 28.31
C MET A 962 17.18 25.94 27.16
N GLY A 963 17.18 27.16 26.65
CA GLY A 963 16.26 27.65 25.61
C GLY A 963 14.78 27.53 26.02
N ALA A 964 13.94 27.16 25.06
CA ALA A 964 12.50 26.97 25.26
C ALA A 964 12.12 25.59 25.85
N ARG A 965 13.10 24.80 26.33
CA ARG A 965 12.87 23.46 26.88
C ARG A 965 11.93 23.46 28.11
N PRO A 966 12.01 24.42 29.05
CA PRO A 966 11.07 24.50 30.19
C PRO A 966 9.65 24.89 29.79
N LEU A 967 9.47 25.58 28.65
CA LEU A 967 8.18 26.12 28.19
C LEU A 967 7.07 25.06 28.11
N ARG A 968 7.37 23.89 27.54
CA ARG A 968 6.39 22.79 27.46
C ARG A 968 5.97 22.28 28.83
N ARG A 969 6.90 22.23 29.79
CA ARG A 969 6.62 21.86 31.18
C ARG A 969 5.78 22.93 31.87
N SER A 970 6.07 24.21 31.64
CA SER A 970 5.26 25.32 32.15
C SER A 970 3.82 25.25 31.63
N ILE A 971 3.62 25.04 30.33
CA ILE A 971 2.28 24.83 29.73
C ILE A 971 1.59 23.61 30.36
N GLN A 972 2.31 22.50 30.54
CA GLN A 972 1.74 21.30 31.13
C GLN A 972 1.28 21.54 32.58
N GLN A 973 2.13 22.16 33.40
CA GLN A 973 1.85 22.39 34.82
C GLN A 973 0.78 23.46 35.04
N ASN A 974 0.86 24.57 34.30
CA ASN A 974 -0.01 25.73 34.49
C ASN A 974 -1.32 25.66 33.70
N ILE A 975 -1.36 24.94 32.57
CA ILE A 975 -2.54 24.87 31.70
C ILE A 975 -3.08 23.44 31.61
N GLU A 976 -2.30 22.46 31.13
CA GLU A 976 -2.85 21.12 30.83
C GLU A 976 -3.38 20.40 32.08
N ASN A 977 -2.64 20.43 33.19
CA ASN A 977 -3.05 19.79 34.44
C ASN A 977 -4.34 20.42 34.98
N GLN A 978 -4.43 21.76 34.97
CA GLN A 978 -5.60 22.49 35.44
C GLN A 978 -6.81 22.25 34.52
N ALA A 979 -6.59 22.21 33.20
CA ALA A 979 -7.62 21.87 32.23
C ALA A 979 -8.14 20.43 32.40
N ALA A 980 -7.26 19.47 32.67
CA ALA A 980 -7.63 18.08 32.93
C ALA A 980 -8.47 17.95 34.20
N GLN A 981 -8.07 18.61 35.28
CA GLN A 981 -8.82 18.65 36.54
C GLN A 981 -10.22 19.26 36.34
N ALA A 982 -10.29 20.41 35.66
CA ALA A 982 -11.56 21.07 35.32
C ALA A 982 -12.51 20.17 34.53
N VAL A 983 -12.00 19.42 33.54
CA VAL A 983 -12.79 18.48 32.74
C VAL A 983 -13.32 17.31 33.59
N LEU A 984 -12.54 16.82 34.57
CA LEU A 984 -12.92 15.71 35.44
C LEU A 984 -13.94 16.11 36.52
N GLU A 985 -13.81 17.32 37.06
CA GLU A 985 -14.69 17.86 38.12
C GLU A 985 -16.06 18.29 37.58
N THR A 986 -16.19 18.42 36.25
CA THR A 986 -17.43 18.82 35.59
C THR A 986 -18.33 17.61 35.29
N PRO A 987 -19.54 17.48 35.88
CA PRO A 987 -20.42 16.34 35.62
C PRO A 987 -20.97 16.32 34.18
N VAL A 988 -20.86 15.16 33.52
CA VAL A 988 -21.02 14.90 32.07
C VAL A 988 -22.44 15.14 31.50
N LYS A 989 -23.40 15.66 32.26
CA LYS A 989 -24.81 15.73 31.80
C LYS A 989 -25.28 17.04 31.15
N THR A 990 -24.52 18.13 31.18
CA THR A 990 -25.04 19.38 30.57
C THR A 990 -23.99 20.39 30.10
N ILE A 991 -22.82 19.97 29.57
CA ILE A 991 -21.87 20.95 29.01
C ILE A 991 -21.38 20.50 27.64
N ARG A 992 -21.81 21.24 26.61
CA ARG A 992 -21.42 21.04 25.21
C ARG A 992 -20.12 21.79 24.83
N SER A 993 -19.63 22.73 25.65
CA SER A 993 -18.27 23.26 25.54
C SER A 993 -17.81 24.06 26.79
N LEU A 994 -16.52 23.94 27.15
CA LEU A 994 -15.89 24.63 28.30
C LEU A 994 -14.94 25.74 27.81
N LEU A 995 -15.02 26.95 28.37
CA LEU A 995 -14.03 28.03 28.17
C LEU A 995 -13.03 28.04 29.33
N LEU A 996 -11.76 27.83 29.04
CA LEU A 996 -10.65 27.96 30.01
C LEU A 996 -10.04 29.35 29.84
N ALA A 997 -10.17 30.22 30.84
CA ALA A 997 -9.53 31.54 30.87
C ALA A 997 -8.40 31.57 31.91
N VAL A 998 -7.18 31.87 31.47
CA VAL A 998 -5.97 31.89 32.31
C VAL A 998 -5.61 33.34 32.63
N ARG A 999 -5.60 33.76 33.91
CA ARG A 999 -5.38 35.17 34.30
C ARG A 999 -4.21 35.36 35.29
N HIS A 1000 -3.57 36.53 35.19
CA HIS A 1000 -2.61 37.06 36.17
C HIS A 1000 -3.30 37.49 37.48
N PRO A 1001 -2.74 37.16 38.66
CA PRO A 1001 -3.28 37.48 39.97
C PRO A 1001 -2.85 38.88 40.43
N TYR A 1002 -3.24 39.94 39.71
CA TYR A 1002 -3.07 41.32 40.24
C TYR A 1002 -4.22 41.74 41.19
N TYR A 1003 -5.19 40.86 41.47
CA TYR A 1003 -6.41 41.19 42.22
C TYR A 1003 -6.71 40.30 43.44
N LEU A 1004 -5.76 39.45 43.87
CA LEU A 1004 -5.93 38.62 45.08
C LEU A 1004 -4.60 38.51 45.83
N ASP A 1005 -4.59 38.82 47.13
CA ASP A 1005 -3.44 38.65 48.03
C ASP A 1005 -2.86 37.22 47.93
N ILE A 1006 -1.67 37.09 47.33
CA ILE A 1006 -0.99 35.79 47.19
C ILE A 1006 -0.09 35.56 48.39
N LYS A 1007 -0.31 34.44 49.11
CA LYS A 1007 0.67 33.93 50.10
C LYS A 1007 1.79 33.16 49.37
N PRO A 1008 3.04 33.16 49.87
CA PRO A 1008 4.15 32.45 49.25
C PRO A 1008 3.83 30.95 49.06
N GLY A 1009 3.89 30.47 47.81
CA GLY A 1009 3.71 29.04 47.48
C GLY A 1009 2.46 28.65 46.66
N GLN A 1010 1.59 29.59 46.26
CA GLN A 1010 0.50 29.31 45.30
C GLN A 1010 0.92 29.60 43.85
N SER A 1011 0.34 28.87 42.88
CA SER A 1011 0.62 29.08 41.45
C SER A 1011 0.27 30.51 41.03
N LYS A 1012 1.19 31.17 40.32
CA LYS A 1012 1.01 32.54 39.79
C LYS A 1012 -0.05 32.61 38.69
N ILE A 1013 -0.58 31.49 38.24
CA ILE A 1013 -1.61 31.38 37.22
C ILE A 1013 -2.83 30.69 37.82
N LYS A 1014 -4.01 31.34 37.74
CA LYS A 1014 -5.31 30.75 38.08
C LYS A 1014 -6.16 30.58 36.83
N LEU A 1015 -6.71 29.38 36.67
CA LEU A 1015 -7.59 29.02 35.57
C LEU A 1015 -9.05 29.13 36.00
N TYR A 1016 -9.85 29.83 35.19
CA TYR A 1016 -11.28 29.99 35.36
C TYR A 1016 -12.01 29.16 34.31
N VAL A 1017 -13.00 28.39 34.75
CA VAL A 1017 -13.79 27.48 33.90
C VAL A 1017 -15.19 28.05 33.75
N PHE A 1018 -15.61 28.34 32.53
CA PHE A 1018 -16.97 28.81 32.25
C PHE A 1018 -17.72 27.82 31.36
N PRO A 1019 -18.96 27.43 31.72
CA PRO A 1019 -19.84 26.73 30.80
C PRO A 1019 -20.30 27.68 29.69
N LEU A 1020 -20.12 27.29 28.43
CA LEU A 1020 -20.60 28.10 27.30
C LEU A 1020 -22.12 27.91 27.11
N PRO A 1021 -22.91 29.00 27.03
CA PRO A 1021 -24.35 28.92 26.81
C PRO A 1021 -24.74 28.19 25.52
N SER A 1022 -25.88 27.49 25.55
CA SER A 1022 -26.38 26.69 24.42
C SER A 1022 -26.67 27.50 23.15
N PHE A 1023 -26.95 28.80 23.26
CA PHE A 1023 -27.19 29.67 22.10
C PHE A 1023 -25.90 29.97 21.31
N ILE A 1024 -24.75 30.06 22.01
CA ILE A 1024 -23.44 30.19 21.37
C ILE A 1024 -23.17 28.91 20.56
N LEU A 1025 -23.43 27.75 21.17
CA LEU A 1025 -23.30 26.42 20.58
C LEU A 1025 -24.24 26.12 19.39
N ASN A 1026 -25.45 26.69 19.35
CA ASN A 1026 -26.34 26.50 18.19
C ASN A 1026 -25.85 27.22 16.93
N LYS A 1027 -25.02 28.27 17.07
CA LYS A 1027 -24.28 28.89 15.95
C LYS A 1027 -23.08 28.05 15.48
N PHE A 1028 -22.54 27.16 16.33
CA PHE A 1028 -21.47 26.22 15.98
C PHE A 1028 -21.93 25.04 15.11
N ASN A 1029 -23.24 24.74 15.07
CA ASN A 1029 -23.78 23.52 14.48
C ASN A 1029 -24.44 23.73 13.11
N LYS A 1030 -24.50 24.97 12.61
CA LYS A 1030 -24.95 25.29 11.25
C LYS A 1030 -23.78 25.90 10.47
N ASP A 1031 -23.35 25.14 9.47
CA ASP A 1031 -22.51 25.51 8.34
C ASP A 1031 -21.00 25.71 8.54
N ILE A 1032 -20.26 25.09 7.62
CA ILE A 1032 -18.80 25.06 7.45
C ILE A 1032 -18.23 26.44 7.02
N ILE A 1033 -18.93 27.55 7.31
CA ILE A 1033 -18.58 28.87 6.81
C ILE A 1033 -17.84 29.70 7.89
N SER A 1034 -16.52 29.75 7.71
CA SER A 1034 -15.52 30.66 8.30
C SER A 1034 -15.14 30.46 9.79
N ASN A 1035 -13.88 30.03 9.98
CA ASN A 1035 -13.21 29.96 11.29
C ASN A 1035 -13.12 31.31 12.03
N ILE A 1036 -13.30 32.43 11.33
CA ILE A 1036 -13.07 33.79 11.85
C ILE A 1036 -14.25 34.29 12.70
N TYR A 1037 -15.50 34.01 12.31
CA TYR A 1037 -16.68 34.48 13.05
C TYR A 1037 -16.88 33.79 14.40
N ASN A 1038 -16.45 32.52 14.52
CA ASN A 1038 -16.54 31.74 15.76
C ASN A 1038 -15.51 32.19 16.82
N GLU A 1039 -14.32 32.65 16.40
CA GLU A 1039 -13.32 33.24 17.29
C GLU A 1039 -13.72 34.64 17.75
N LYS A 1040 -14.32 35.46 16.86
CA LYS A 1040 -14.87 36.78 17.21
C LYS A 1040 -15.99 36.68 18.26
N ALA A 1041 -16.89 35.70 18.16
CA ALA A 1041 -17.98 35.51 19.13
C ALA A 1041 -17.48 35.02 20.51
N VAL A 1042 -16.52 34.08 20.53
CA VAL A 1042 -15.89 33.61 21.78
C VAL A 1042 -15.03 34.70 22.40
N GLY A 1043 -14.26 35.44 21.59
CA GLY A 1043 -13.47 36.59 22.03
C GLY A 1043 -14.34 37.72 22.58
N PHE A 1044 -15.47 38.01 21.95
CA PHE A 1044 -16.47 38.96 22.46
C PHE A 1044 -17.06 38.52 23.80
N TYR A 1045 -17.45 37.24 23.93
CA TYR A 1045 -17.93 36.70 25.21
C TYR A 1045 -16.84 36.69 26.28
N ALA A 1046 -15.60 36.34 25.92
CA ALA A 1046 -14.44 36.42 26.80
C ALA A 1046 -14.16 37.87 27.24
N ASN A 1047 -14.33 38.85 26.35
CA ASN A 1047 -14.20 40.29 26.66
C ASN A 1047 -15.33 40.79 27.56
N ILE A 1048 -16.57 40.32 27.38
CA ILE A 1048 -17.69 40.60 28.30
C ILE A 1048 -17.38 40.04 29.69
N VAL A 1049 -16.94 38.78 29.75
CA VAL A 1049 -16.54 38.11 31.00
C VAL A 1049 -15.33 38.83 31.64
N LYS A 1050 -14.34 39.28 30.85
CA LYS A 1050 -13.23 40.14 31.29
C LYS A 1050 -13.73 41.44 31.91
N GLY A 1051 -14.73 42.08 31.30
CA GLY A 1051 -15.40 43.27 31.83
C GLY A 1051 -16.07 43.00 33.18
N TRP A 1052 -16.80 41.89 33.30
CA TRP A 1052 -17.44 41.49 34.56
C TRP A 1052 -16.44 41.15 35.66
N LEU A 1053 -15.31 40.53 35.31
CA LEU A 1053 -14.22 40.21 36.23
C LEU A 1053 -13.38 41.43 36.65
N LYS A 1054 -13.51 42.60 35.99
CA LYS A 1054 -12.96 43.89 36.45
C LYS A 1054 -13.84 44.55 37.53
N GLU A 1055 -15.13 44.25 37.57
CA GLU A 1055 -16.12 44.88 38.48
C GLU A 1055 -16.20 44.24 39.89
N GLY A 1056 -15.47 43.15 40.14
CA GLY A 1056 -15.41 42.48 41.45
C GLY A 1056 -16.43 41.35 41.64
N GLY A 1057 -15.97 40.24 42.24
CA GLY A 1057 -16.69 38.95 42.35
C GLY A 1057 -18.17 38.97 42.79
N PRO A 1058 -18.62 39.81 43.74
CA PRO A 1058 -20.02 39.81 44.19
C PRO A 1058 -21.03 40.31 43.14
N TYR A 1059 -20.57 41.03 42.11
CA TYR A 1059 -21.43 41.59 41.07
C TYR A 1059 -21.74 40.56 39.96
N ILE A 1060 -20.87 39.57 39.78
CA ILE A 1060 -20.92 38.57 38.72
C ILE A 1060 -22.01 37.52 38.99
N GLU A 1061 -22.14 37.03 40.23
CA GLU A 1061 -23.19 36.09 40.63
C GLU A 1061 -24.60 36.66 40.40
N LYS A 1062 -24.77 37.96 40.66
CA LYS A 1062 -26.06 38.64 40.54
C LYS A 1062 -26.48 38.89 39.09
N ARG A 1063 -25.53 38.95 38.16
CA ARG A 1063 -25.77 39.20 36.72
C ARG A 1063 -25.93 37.89 35.95
N LEU A 1064 -25.16 36.86 36.29
CA LEU A 1064 -25.34 35.50 35.77
C LEU A 1064 -26.66 34.88 36.27
N GLY A 1065 -27.04 35.11 37.53
CA GLY A 1065 -28.33 34.65 38.08
C GLY A 1065 -29.57 35.25 37.41
N ARG A 1066 -29.45 36.33 36.62
CA ARG A 1066 -30.56 36.87 35.82
C ARG A 1066 -30.71 36.22 34.44
N TYR A 1067 -29.67 35.56 33.94
CA TYR A 1067 -29.70 34.90 32.62
C TYR A 1067 -30.06 33.41 32.71
N TYR A 1068 -29.98 32.81 33.89
CA TYR A 1068 -30.30 31.41 34.14
C TYR A 1068 -31.53 31.29 35.05
N GLU A 1069 -32.73 31.15 34.49
CA GLU A 1069 -33.92 30.65 35.23
C GLU A 1069 -33.85 29.12 35.39
N TYR A 1070 -32.74 28.56 35.87
CA TYR A 1070 -32.68 27.20 36.41
C TYR A 1070 -31.52 27.09 37.42
N ASP A 1071 -31.90 26.68 38.64
CA ASP A 1071 -31.11 26.19 39.78
C ASP A 1071 -29.63 26.61 39.89
N THR A 1072 -29.38 27.70 40.61
CA THR A 1072 -28.03 28.21 40.98
C THR A 1072 -27.38 27.46 42.15
N SER A 1073 -27.77 26.21 42.43
CA SER A 1073 -27.27 25.44 43.58
C SER A 1073 -25.90 24.76 43.38
N PHE A 1074 -25.20 25.00 42.27
CA PHE A 1074 -23.96 24.29 41.92
C PHE A 1074 -22.67 25.13 41.92
N CYS A 1075 -22.68 26.33 42.51
CA CYS A 1075 -21.44 27.05 42.87
C CYS A 1075 -21.22 26.98 44.38
N GLU A 1076 -20.78 25.82 44.89
CA GLU A 1076 -20.16 25.77 46.21
C GLU A 1076 -18.68 26.14 46.08
N ILE A 1077 -18.38 27.43 46.29
CA ILE A 1077 -17.06 27.90 46.67
C ILE A 1077 -16.98 27.74 48.20
N PRO A 1078 -15.92 27.15 48.78
CA PRO A 1078 -15.81 27.07 50.24
C PRO A 1078 -15.56 28.47 50.80
N VAL A 1079 -16.61 29.06 51.38
CA VAL A 1079 -16.54 30.31 52.14
C VAL A 1079 -16.10 29.95 53.55
N GLN A 1080 -14.85 30.23 53.90
CA GLN A 1080 -14.46 30.43 55.29
C GLN A 1080 -14.23 31.92 55.55
N GLU A 1081 -15.11 32.43 56.41
CA GLU A 1081 -14.98 33.60 57.30
C GLU A 1081 -15.02 35.01 56.68
N ASN A 1082 -16.21 35.63 56.73
CA ASN A 1082 -16.36 36.81 57.60
C ASN A 1082 -17.83 37.14 57.95
N LEU A 1083 -18.08 37.32 59.25
CA LEU A 1083 -19.34 37.70 59.89
C LEU A 1083 -19.75 39.13 59.50
N ALA A 1084 -20.91 39.31 58.87
CA ALA A 1084 -21.65 40.58 58.90
C ALA A 1084 -23.16 40.48 58.56
N VAL A 1085 -23.66 39.34 58.08
CA VAL A 1085 -25.02 39.27 57.48
C VAL A 1085 -26.09 38.67 58.41
N GLU A 1086 -25.70 38.20 59.61
CA GLU A 1086 -26.65 37.68 60.62
C GLU A 1086 -27.62 38.73 61.20
N TYR A 1087 -27.43 40.02 60.90
CA TYR A 1087 -28.25 41.08 61.51
C TYR A 1087 -29.58 41.37 60.78
N ALA A 1088 -29.77 40.94 59.52
CA ALA A 1088 -30.94 41.35 58.74
C ALA A 1088 -32.08 40.30 58.67
N ILE A 1089 -31.82 39.03 59.01
CA ILE A 1089 -32.78 37.94 58.80
C ILE A 1089 -33.83 37.83 59.93
N HIS A 1090 -33.66 38.56 61.04
CA HIS A 1090 -34.45 38.31 62.25
C HIS A 1090 -35.71 39.19 62.46
N LYS A 1091 -36.25 39.91 61.47
CA LYS A 1091 -37.46 40.74 61.69
C LYS A 1091 -38.53 40.67 60.59
N ALA A 1092 -39.52 39.80 60.86
CA ALA A 1092 -40.95 39.85 60.47
C ALA A 1092 -41.34 39.46 59.02
N LYS A 1093 -41.71 38.21 58.69
CA LYS A 1093 -42.92 37.39 59.03
C LYS A 1093 -44.23 37.75 58.27
N ARG A 1094 -44.43 37.20 57.06
CA ARG A 1094 -45.66 36.46 56.60
C ARG A 1094 -45.54 35.97 55.13
N PRO A 1095 -46.25 34.90 54.72
CA PRO A 1095 -46.35 34.51 53.31
C PRO A 1095 -47.48 35.30 52.61
N VAL A 1096 -47.17 35.87 51.45
CA VAL A 1096 -48.10 36.57 50.54
C VAL A 1096 -48.70 35.53 49.60
N THR A 1097 -50.03 35.47 49.46
CA THR A 1097 -50.72 34.50 48.58
C THR A 1097 -50.91 35.03 47.16
N ARG A 1098 -51.09 34.10 46.20
CA ARG A 1098 -51.16 34.32 44.74
C ARG A 1098 -52.26 35.31 44.28
N GLU A 1099 -53.22 35.63 45.13
CA GLU A 1099 -54.31 36.57 44.84
C GLU A 1099 -53.96 38.04 45.16
N GLU A 1100 -52.94 38.31 45.98
CA GLU A 1100 -52.45 39.68 46.25
C GLU A 1100 -51.60 40.25 45.10
N ILE A 1101 -51.17 39.41 44.16
CA ILE A 1101 -50.42 39.81 42.96
C ILE A 1101 -51.36 40.31 41.85
N ILE A 1102 -52.65 39.96 41.90
CA ILE A 1102 -53.59 40.26 40.82
C ILE A 1102 -54.68 41.23 41.30
N GLY A 1103 -54.43 42.54 41.18
CA GLY A 1103 -55.53 43.51 41.05
C GLY A 1103 -55.22 44.99 41.33
N LYS A 1104 -55.16 45.79 40.25
CA LYS A 1104 -55.95 47.03 39.97
C LYS A 1104 -55.14 48.25 39.45
N GLY A 1105 -54.90 48.25 38.12
CA GLY A 1105 -54.99 49.39 37.17
C GLY A 1105 -53.87 50.45 37.12
N PRO A 1106 -53.80 51.29 36.05
CA PRO A 1106 -54.09 51.08 34.62
C PRO A 1106 -52.82 51.16 33.73
N ARG A 1107 -52.86 50.55 32.54
CA ARG A 1107 -51.85 50.70 31.47
C ARG A 1107 -52.05 52.03 30.73
N PRO A 1108 -50.97 52.71 30.30
CA PRO A 1108 -50.98 53.62 29.15
C PRO A 1108 -50.22 53.01 27.97
N ASP A 1109 -50.98 52.72 26.90
CA ASP A 1109 -50.62 52.80 25.48
C ASP A 1109 -49.30 52.18 24.97
N TRP A 1110 -49.25 50.85 24.93
CA TRP A 1110 -48.31 50.11 24.07
C TRP A 1110 -49.10 49.45 22.94
N LYS A 1111 -48.80 49.81 21.68
CA LYS A 1111 -49.24 49.08 20.49
C LYS A 1111 -48.22 48.00 20.18
N GLU A 1112 -48.67 46.76 19.99
CA GLU A 1112 -47.85 45.65 19.48
C GLU A 1112 -47.35 45.97 18.06
N PRO A 1113 -46.08 45.67 17.71
CA PRO A 1113 -45.65 45.61 16.32
C PRO A 1113 -46.32 44.41 15.62
N GLU A 1114 -46.69 44.57 14.35
CA GLU A 1114 -47.26 43.51 13.50
C GLU A 1114 -46.20 42.46 13.12
N GLU A 1115 -46.68 41.28 12.69
CA GLU A 1115 -46.00 39.98 12.52
C GLU A 1115 -44.75 39.91 11.61
N ASP A 1116 -44.22 41.03 11.10
CA ASP A 1116 -43.06 41.04 10.19
C ASP A 1116 -41.72 41.47 10.84
N ASP A 1117 -41.68 41.74 12.15
CA ASP A 1117 -40.45 42.11 12.88
C ASP A 1117 -40.00 41.02 13.90
N TRP A 1118 -39.72 39.80 13.41
CA TRP A 1118 -39.03 38.74 14.17
C TRP A 1118 -37.67 38.35 13.60
#